data_AF-A0A843YJG4-F1
#
_entry.id   AF-A0A843YJG4-F1
#
_cell.length_a   1.000
_cell.length_b   1.000
_cell.length_c   1.000
_cell.angle_alpha   90.00
_cell.angle_beta   90.00
_cell.angle_gamma   90.00
#
_symmetry.space_group_name_H-M   'P 1'
#
loop_
_entity.id
_entity.type
_entity.pdbx_description
1 polymer ?
#
loop_
_entity_poly.entity_id
_entity_poly.type
_entity_poly.pdbx_seq_one_letter_code
_entity_poly.pdbx_strand_id
1 'polypeptide(L)'
;MQTATSSAAQDNLVLTVSSSAELSAALATLQDTGGTIQVTASDTPYVLTAYQAGHADHRITIQAADPETPPLFDQIKLTSSHNITFDGISFDASLANDVAGRDLQLYSSWGITFANSSFKGTATGYYSGAAGEQAGGSFAYVRGGGDVVFENNAFTHLQHALTLSDVTGATVRNNDISHITGDGVRLSGVVDTTVEGNNFHSWFGSSHSINHDDMIQLWSSANNALLTQNLIIRDNILNASGPVATQSIFLRNEELSSGGAFQGITVENNVIYNGHPHGVTIDGADDVRVAQNTLVWNPEAALSGQSNAPTIRLNAVNGAEVLNNVTTGVVLDGVTGLEESGTLAVVYDDPNEETAVQALFANAATGGALDLVDLRARPGSLLETSGAGSDLIATATETPGVHAVLSQDVAIQNSFLVHYDATLSFQNAGLPLPETASFLWTFADGSTSTEPTVSHLYDATGDFAVTLAVTANGETNSITRTTRVETDVLLDWDSENPFQDTSTFDTALTVVVAEEPNTQPQDDIGSESGTYDTGFRLDGDSKIKTQRLGEDHLVSFDRLTLDLMLNPDAGDDGVFVHRHGGFQAQVKKSGSLEFRVETEDGLFVVETADNAVRGDQWQRITLVFDGADETGHLSVYLDSELAATGAASGNIHTDVRHSITIGNTWNKSLTGSVDDVTLYGSAKTEGWVNATADTSVPDDLFTRFAPEEDSFILQPLTQTPPAEEDVLIDVTPDPDVGSGVVSNIVEQAAEISVAIYQDFLLSEPEEILV
;
A
#
# COMPACT_ATOMS: atom_id res chain seq x y z
N MET A 1 50.82 -43.50 33.20
CA MET A 1 50.95 -42.15 32.63
C MET A 1 51.66 -42.28 31.30
N GLN A 2 50.93 -42.09 30.21
CA GLN A 2 51.49 -41.89 28.87
C GLN A 2 50.78 -40.66 28.30
N THR A 3 51.49 -39.84 27.53
CA THR A 3 51.17 -38.42 27.31
C THR A 3 49.85 -38.18 26.60
N ALA A 4 49.02 -37.29 27.16
CA ALA A 4 47.89 -36.70 26.45
C ALA A 4 48.42 -35.57 25.54
N THR A 5 48.42 -35.81 24.23
CA THR A 5 48.86 -34.85 23.20
C THR A 5 48.19 -35.14 21.85
N SER A 6 47.02 -34.54 21.57
CA SER A 6 46.60 -34.21 20.19
C SER A 6 45.32 -33.35 20.06
N SER A 7 44.31 -33.48 20.94
CA SER A 7 42.97 -32.90 20.70
C SER A 7 42.98 -31.41 20.32
N ALA A 8 43.56 -30.56 21.17
CA ALA A 8 43.66 -29.11 20.95
C ALA A 8 44.58 -28.67 19.78
N ALA A 9 45.03 -29.59 18.94
CA ALA A 9 45.80 -29.33 17.72
C ALA A 9 45.02 -29.67 16.43
N GLN A 10 43.81 -30.24 16.52
CA GLN A 10 43.02 -30.66 15.36
C GLN A 10 41.83 -29.73 15.05
N ASP A 11 41.25 -29.06 16.05
CA ASP A 11 40.20 -28.03 15.86
C ASP A 11 40.65 -26.85 14.96
N ASN A 12 41.96 -26.71 14.71
CA ASN A 12 42.59 -25.68 13.87
C ASN A 12 43.03 -26.18 12.47
N LEU A 13 42.60 -27.37 12.03
CA LEU A 13 42.95 -27.86 10.69
C LEU A 13 42.12 -27.15 9.62
N VAL A 14 42.78 -26.31 8.82
CA VAL A 14 42.19 -25.62 7.66
C VAL A 14 42.53 -26.38 6.38
N LEU A 15 41.51 -26.73 5.58
CA LEU A 15 41.64 -27.33 4.26
C LEU A 15 41.03 -26.39 3.20
N THR A 16 41.79 -26.01 2.18
CA THR A 16 41.25 -25.25 1.03
C THR A 16 40.81 -26.21 -0.07
N VAL A 17 39.63 -25.98 -0.67
CA VAL A 17 39.04 -26.83 -1.72
C VAL A 17 38.52 -25.98 -2.88
N SER A 18 38.61 -26.51 -4.10
CA SER A 18 38.17 -25.83 -5.34
C SER A 18 37.16 -26.65 -6.16
N SER A 19 36.63 -27.75 -5.61
CA SER A 19 35.65 -28.60 -6.26
C SER A 19 34.78 -29.41 -5.29
N SER A 20 33.58 -29.82 -5.72
CA SER A 20 32.65 -30.69 -4.98
C SER A 20 33.28 -32.00 -4.48
N ALA A 21 34.23 -32.56 -5.24
CA ALA A 21 34.94 -33.78 -4.89
C ALA A 21 35.95 -33.56 -3.75
N GLU A 22 36.67 -32.43 -3.77
CA GLU A 22 37.58 -32.04 -2.70
C GLU A 22 36.82 -31.63 -1.44
N LEU A 23 35.72 -30.90 -1.57
CA LEU A 23 34.82 -30.56 -0.44
C LEU A 23 34.30 -31.83 0.25
N SER A 24 33.84 -32.81 -0.52
CA SER A 24 33.39 -34.11 0.01
C SER A 24 34.50 -34.88 0.72
N ALA A 25 35.73 -34.87 0.17
CA ALA A 25 36.89 -35.52 0.77
C ALA A 25 37.39 -34.80 2.03
N ALA A 26 37.34 -33.46 2.06
CA ALA A 26 37.67 -32.63 3.22
C ALA A 26 36.67 -32.86 4.36
N LEU A 27 35.37 -32.89 4.07
CA LEU A 27 34.33 -33.19 5.07
C LEU A 27 34.53 -34.57 5.72
N ALA A 28 34.86 -35.59 4.93
CA ALA A 28 35.19 -36.92 5.45
C ALA A 28 36.54 -36.97 6.20
N THR A 29 37.48 -36.07 5.90
CA THR A 29 38.79 -35.97 6.59
C THR A 29 38.65 -35.31 7.97
N LEU A 30 37.76 -34.32 8.11
CA LEU A 30 37.55 -33.58 9.36
C LEU A 30 36.49 -34.22 10.29
N GLN A 31 35.85 -35.31 9.87
CA GLN A 31 34.69 -35.91 10.56
C GLN A 31 34.92 -36.19 12.05
N ASP A 32 36.03 -36.87 12.40
CA ASP A 32 36.36 -37.24 13.78
C ASP A 32 37.21 -36.17 14.50
N THR A 33 37.37 -34.98 13.93
CA THR A 33 38.42 -34.03 14.35
C THR A 33 37.97 -32.58 14.44
N GLY A 34 36.90 -32.21 13.73
CA GLY A 34 36.54 -30.82 13.49
C GLY A 34 37.55 -30.08 12.61
N GLY A 35 37.32 -28.78 12.41
CA GLY A 35 38.19 -27.88 11.65
C GLY A 35 37.44 -27.03 10.62
N THR A 36 38.18 -26.45 9.69
CA THR A 36 37.66 -25.49 8.70
C THR A 36 37.91 -25.98 7.28
N ILE A 37 36.90 -25.84 6.42
CA ILE A 37 37.01 -26.05 4.97
C ILE A 37 36.78 -24.69 4.30
N GLN A 38 37.83 -24.12 3.71
CA GLN A 38 37.76 -22.89 2.91
C GLN A 38 37.45 -23.26 1.46
N VAL A 39 36.29 -22.84 0.98
CA VAL A 39 35.78 -23.15 -0.35
C VAL A 39 36.02 -21.95 -1.26
N THR A 40 36.77 -22.12 -2.36
CA THR A 40 37.02 -21.04 -3.32
C THR A 40 35.85 -20.89 -4.29
N ALA A 41 35.65 -19.69 -4.85
CA ALA A 41 34.86 -19.51 -6.05
C ALA A 41 35.32 -20.47 -7.18
N SER A 42 34.39 -20.84 -8.07
CA SER A 42 34.56 -21.88 -9.09
C SER A 42 33.62 -21.61 -10.27
N ASP A 43 34.08 -21.87 -11.50
CA ASP A 43 33.27 -21.81 -12.73
C ASP A 43 32.16 -22.89 -12.77
N THR A 44 32.15 -23.82 -11.82
CA THR A 44 31.15 -24.87 -11.67
C THR A 44 30.63 -24.87 -10.22
N PRO A 45 29.32 -24.71 -9.99
CA PRO A 45 28.73 -24.73 -8.66
C PRO A 45 29.05 -26.00 -7.84
N TYR A 46 29.07 -25.83 -6.52
CA TYR A 46 29.31 -26.91 -5.58
C TYR A 46 28.06 -27.75 -5.33
N VAL A 47 28.24 -29.07 -5.29
CA VAL A 47 27.22 -30.06 -4.93
C VAL A 47 27.73 -30.92 -3.79
N LEU A 48 27.04 -30.88 -2.66
CA LEU A 48 27.39 -31.63 -1.45
C LEU A 48 26.23 -32.54 -1.04
N THR A 49 26.30 -33.82 -1.41
CA THR A 49 25.42 -34.86 -0.84
C THR A 49 26.21 -35.71 0.17
N ALA A 50 25.80 -35.70 1.43
CA ALA A 50 26.49 -36.42 2.50
C ALA A 50 25.50 -37.13 3.45
N TYR A 51 25.85 -38.37 3.82
CA TYR A 51 25.11 -39.21 4.77
C TYR A 51 25.99 -39.54 5.96
N GLN A 52 25.49 -39.34 7.18
CA GLN A 52 26.24 -39.51 8.44
C GLN A 52 27.58 -38.77 8.44
N ALA A 53 27.60 -37.50 8.03
CA ALA A 53 28.81 -36.66 8.05
C ALA A 53 28.93 -35.82 9.33
N GLY A 54 30.17 -35.46 9.69
CA GLY A 54 30.48 -34.77 10.95
C GLY A 54 30.28 -35.67 12.18
N HIS A 55 30.40 -35.09 13.37
CA HIS A 55 30.30 -35.79 14.65
C HIS A 55 29.71 -34.86 15.71
N ALA A 56 28.93 -35.40 16.67
CA ALA A 56 28.27 -34.57 17.68
C ALA A 56 29.26 -33.67 18.46
N ASP A 57 30.39 -34.24 18.88
CA ASP A 57 31.42 -33.54 19.68
C ASP A 57 32.37 -32.62 18.86
N HIS A 58 32.30 -32.61 17.52
CA HIS A 58 33.29 -31.93 16.67
C HIS A 58 32.64 -31.07 15.59
N ARG A 59 32.86 -29.74 15.63
CA ARG A 59 32.34 -28.79 14.64
C ARG A 59 33.21 -28.74 13.39
N ILE A 60 32.56 -28.77 12.22
CA ILE A 60 33.19 -28.51 10.92
C ILE A 60 32.59 -27.25 10.33
N THR A 61 33.41 -26.23 10.06
CA THR A 61 32.98 -24.98 9.41
C THR A 61 33.38 -25.00 7.94
N ILE A 62 32.40 -25.05 7.04
CA ILE A 62 32.53 -24.84 5.61
C ILE A 62 32.30 -23.35 5.36
N GLN A 63 33.31 -22.62 4.91
CA GLN A 63 33.24 -21.17 4.73
C GLN A 63 33.79 -20.73 3.38
N ALA A 64 33.42 -19.52 2.95
CA ALA A 64 34.13 -18.83 1.87
C ALA A 64 35.65 -18.74 2.14
N ALA A 65 36.44 -18.97 1.10
CA ALA A 65 37.87 -18.64 1.11
C ALA A 65 38.12 -17.14 0.92
N ASP A 66 37.19 -16.43 0.29
CA ASP A 66 37.15 -14.98 0.09
C ASP A 66 35.69 -14.49 0.22
N PRO A 67 35.32 -13.69 1.24
CA PRO A 67 33.96 -13.20 1.43
C PRO A 67 33.44 -12.30 0.30
N GLU A 68 34.34 -11.63 -0.45
CA GLU A 68 33.96 -10.78 -1.59
C GLU A 68 33.60 -11.61 -2.84
N THR A 69 33.97 -12.89 -2.87
CA THR A 69 33.64 -13.84 -3.96
C THR A 69 33.07 -15.16 -3.38
N PRO A 70 31.87 -15.13 -2.76
CA PRO A 70 31.31 -16.26 -2.05
C PRO A 70 31.05 -17.46 -2.98
N PRO A 71 31.38 -18.69 -2.54
CA PRO A 71 31.30 -19.89 -3.37
C PRO A 71 29.84 -20.29 -3.64
N LEU A 72 29.50 -20.41 -4.92
CA LEU A 72 28.18 -20.77 -5.42
C LEU A 72 27.92 -22.27 -5.27
N PHE A 73 26.83 -22.63 -4.58
CA PHE A 73 26.29 -23.98 -4.48
C PHE A 73 25.06 -24.15 -5.40
N ASP A 74 24.93 -25.37 -5.93
CA ASP A 74 23.79 -25.86 -6.69
C ASP A 74 22.91 -26.78 -5.81
N GLN A 75 23.54 -27.58 -4.94
CA GLN A 75 22.80 -28.40 -3.96
C GLN A 75 23.59 -28.73 -2.70
N ILE A 76 22.96 -28.60 -1.53
CA ILE A 76 23.41 -29.18 -0.27
C ILE A 76 22.34 -30.15 0.26
N LYS A 77 22.72 -31.42 0.40
CA LYS A 77 21.88 -32.50 0.93
C LYS A 77 22.59 -33.24 2.05
N LEU A 78 22.12 -33.04 3.28
CA LEU A 78 22.62 -33.72 4.48
C LEU A 78 21.58 -34.72 4.99
N THR A 79 22.02 -35.89 5.46
CA THR A 79 21.14 -36.89 6.05
C THR A 79 21.83 -37.60 7.22
N SER A 80 21.23 -37.53 8.41
CA SER A 80 21.82 -38.02 9.66
C SER A 80 23.18 -37.40 10.02
N SER A 81 23.45 -36.19 9.55
CA SER A 81 24.73 -35.47 9.74
C SER A 81 24.71 -34.57 10.99
N HIS A 82 25.88 -34.25 11.53
CA HIS A 82 26.04 -33.60 12.84
C HIS A 82 27.07 -32.46 12.85
N ASN A 83 26.73 -31.34 13.51
CA ASN A 83 27.64 -30.25 13.91
C ASN A 83 28.43 -29.59 12.74
N ILE A 84 27.72 -29.24 11.65
CA ILE A 84 28.30 -28.60 10.46
C ILE A 84 27.79 -27.15 10.35
N THR A 85 28.70 -26.20 10.16
CA THR A 85 28.38 -24.79 9.88
C THR A 85 28.73 -24.46 8.43
N PHE A 86 27.85 -23.73 7.75
CA PHE A 86 28.07 -23.08 6.47
C PHE A 86 28.10 -21.57 6.71
N ASP A 87 29.14 -20.88 6.23
CA ASP A 87 29.39 -19.46 6.54
C ASP A 87 29.82 -18.68 5.27
N GLY A 88 29.02 -17.71 4.85
CA GLY A 88 29.29 -16.90 3.66
C GLY A 88 29.20 -17.66 2.34
N ILE A 89 28.29 -18.62 2.20
CA ILE A 89 28.05 -19.32 0.93
C ILE A 89 26.95 -18.65 0.11
N SER A 90 26.86 -18.95 -1.19
CA SER A 90 25.78 -18.45 -2.05
C SER A 90 25.05 -19.58 -2.78
N PHE A 91 23.76 -19.39 -3.04
CA PHE A 91 22.97 -20.16 -4.01
C PHE A 91 22.28 -19.16 -4.94
N ASP A 92 22.31 -19.42 -6.25
CA ASP A 92 21.59 -18.64 -7.26
C ASP A 92 21.02 -19.57 -8.32
N ALA A 93 19.72 -19.87 -8.21
CA ALA A 93 19.03 -20.77 -9.13
C ALA A 93 18.90 -20.21 -10.56
N SER A 94 19.17 -18.92 -10.79
CA SER A 94 19.27 -18.36 -12.15
C SER A 94 20.61 -18.64 -12.84
N LEU A 95 21.60 -19.13 -12.09
CA LEU A 95 22.92 -19.59 -12.57
C LEU A 95 23.06 -21.12 -12.54
N ALA A 96 22.27 -21.80 -11.69
CA ALA A 96 22.09 -23.24 -11.73
C ALA A 96 21.27 -23.68 -12.96
N ASN A 97 21.17 -25.00 -13.19
CA ASN A 97 20.34 -25.57 -14.27
C ASN A 97 19.07 -26.28 -13.71
N ASP A 98 18.73 -26.05 -12.44
CA ASP A 98 17.48 -26.52 -11.82
C ASP A 98 16.48 -25.37 -11.70
N VAL A 99 15.20 -25.67 -11.95
CA VAL A 99 14.06 -24.72 -11.93
C VAL A 99 12.84 -25.32 -11.22
N ALA A 100 13.01 -26.48 -10.55
CA ALA A 100 11.93 -27.23 -9.89
C ALA A 100 12.38 -27.95 -8.60
N GLY A 101 13.62 -27.76 -8.18
CA GLY A 101 14.26 -28.44 -7.08
C GLY A 101 13.93 -27.92 -5.67
N ARG A 102 14.72 -28.44 -4.73
CA ARG A 102 14.90 -27.95 -3.35
C ARG A 102 16.40 -28.00 -3.10
N ASP A 103 17.05 -26.85 -3.10
CA ASP A 103 18.50 -26.76 -3.24
C ASP A 103 19.20 -27.07 -1.92
N LEU A 104 18.56 -26.75 -0.79
CA LEU A 104 18.97 -27.12 0.55
C LEU A 104 18.02 -28.16 1.18
N GLN A 105 18.54 -29.35 1.46
CA GLN A 105 17.80 -30.47 2.04
C GLN A 105 18.51 -31.02 3.28
N LEU A 106 17.91 -30.87 4.46
CA LEU A 106 18.39 -31.46 5.71
C LEU A 106 17.42 -32.53 6.20
N TYR A 107 17.91 -33.76 6.40
CA TYR A 107 17.10 -34.88 6.91
C TYR A 107 17.69 -35.47 8.18
N SER A 108 16.91 -35.58 9.26
CA SER A 108 17.30 -36.22 10.53
C SER A 108 18.67 -35.77 11.08
N SER A 109 19.05 -34.51 10.86
CA SER A 109 20.39 -33.98 11.11
C SER A 109 20.40 -33.01 12.29
N TRP A 110 21.55 -32.87 12.97
CA TRP A 110 21.64 -32.14 14.23
C TRP A 110 22.76 -31.09 14.25
N GLY A 111 22.53 -29.93 14.87
CA GLY A 111 23.56 -28.91 15.06
C GLY A 111 24.05 -28.28 13.75
N ILE A 112 23.14 -28.04 12.80
CA ILE A 112 23.47 -27.52 11.47
C ILE A 112 23.23 -26.01 11.42
N THR A 113 24.24 -25.24 11.04
CA THR A 113 24.16 -23.76 10.99
C THR A 113 24.37 -23.27 9.55
N PHE A 114 23.54 -22.34 9.10
CA PHE A 114 23.74 -21.52 7.89
C PHE A 114 23.81 -20.05 8.31
N ALA A 115 24.99 -19.44 8.12
CA ALA A 115 25.30 -18.10 8.55
C ALA A 115 25.73 -17.21 7.37
N ASN A 116 25.35 -15.93 7.42
CA ASN A 116 25.89 -14.87 6.57
C ASN A 116 25.83 -15.17 5.05
N SER A 117 24.88 -16.01 4.61
CA SER A 117 24.82 -16.59 3.26
C SER A 117 23.69 -15.98 2.43
N SER A 118 23.72 -16.14 1.10
CA SER A 118 22.64 -15.67 0.22
C SER A 118 21.98 -16.79 -0.58
N PHE A 119 20.66 -16.70 -0.74
CA PHE A 119 19.81 -17.74 -1.31
C PHE A 119 18.83 -17.11 -2.30
N LYS A 120 19.18 -17.12 -3.59
CA LYS A 120 18.42 -16.48 -4.67
C LYS A 120 17.76 -17.51 -5.59
N GLY A 121 16.45 -17.39 -5.76
CA GLY A 121 15.67 -18.19 -6.71
C GLY A 121 15.51 -17.53 -8.10
N THR A 122 14.46 -17.95 -8.80
CA THR A 122 14.11 -17.52 -10.18
C THR A 122 12.76 -16.80 -10.28
N ALA A 123 12.10 -16.46 -9.17
CA ALA A 123 10.81 -15.77 -9.22
C ALA A 123 10.94 -14.37 -9.87
N THR A 124 9.95 -13.98 -10.67
CA THR A 124 10.02 -12.76 -11.50
C THR A 124 8.99 -11.68 -11.15
N GLY A 125 8.03 -11.97 -10.27
CA GLY A 125 6.93 -11.09 -9.91
C GLY A 125 5.79 -11.85 -9.26
N TYR A 126 4.64 -11.19 -9.10
CA TYR A 126 3.39 -11.80 -8.62
C TYR A 126 3.00 -13.03 -9.45
N TYR A 127 2.59 -14.10 -8.78
CA TYR A 127 2.31 -15.39 -9.41
C TYR A 127 0.81 -15.71 -9.49
N SER A 128 0.18 -15.37 -10.63
CA SER A 128 -1.20 -15.73 -10.95
C SER A 128 -1.35 -17.10 -11.63
N GLY A 129 -0.25 -17.70 -12.08
CA GLY A 129 -0.20 -18.89 -12.93
C GLY A 129 -0.26 -18.59 -14.43
N ALA A 130 -0.11 -17.33 -14.84
CA ALA A 130 -0.18 -16.91 -16.23
C ALA A 130 1.09 -17.23 -17.03
N ALA A 131 0.97 -17.24 -18.36
CA ALA A 131 2.05 -17.63 -19.25
C ALA A 131 3.20 -16.60 -19.24
N GLY A 132 4.34 -16.98 -18.68
CA GLY A 132 5.56 -16.16 -18.59
C GLY A 132 5.96 -15.80 -17.15
N GLU A 133 5.06 -15.95 -16.18
CA GLU A 133 5.35 -15.78 -14.77
C GLU A 133 6.21 -16.95 -14.23
N GLN A 134 7.00 -16.69 -13.19
CA GLN A 134 7.78 -17.70 -12.48
C GLN A 134 7.62 -17.53 -10.97
N ALA A 135 7.23 -18.60 -10.29
CA ALA A 135 7.13 -18.65 -8.83
C ALA A 135 8.49 -18.79 -8.11
N GLY A 136 9.55 -19.17 -8.84
CA GLY A 136 10.79 -19.64 -8.22
C GLY A 136 10.64 -21.04 -7.58
N GLY A 137 11.69 -21.47 -6.88
CA GLY A 137 11.71 -22.74 -6.16
C GLY A 137 11.34 -22.61 -4.68
N SER A 138 11.11 -23.75 -4.00
CA SER A 138 11.16 -23.82 -2.54
C SER A 138 12.61 -24.07 -2.12
N PHE A 139 13.31 -23.10 -1.53
CA PHE A 139 14.75 -23.24 -1.31
C PHE A 139 15.13 -24.28 -0.25
N ALA A 140 14.81 -24.02 1.03
CA ALA A 140 15.27 -24.86 2.14
C ALA A 140 14.17 -25.75 2.70
N TYR A 141 14.44 -27.05 2.82
CA TYR A 141 13.59 -28.01 3.51
C TYR A 141 14.37 -28.82 4.55
N VAL A 142 14.01 -28.60 5.82
CA VAL A 142 14.53 -29.33 6.98
C VAL A 142 13.44 -30.27 7.46
N ARG A 143 13.73 -31.58 7.52
CA ARG A 143 12.81 -32.56 8.11
C ARG A 143 13.49 -33.52 9.07
N GLY A 144 13.06 -33.49 10.33
CA GLY A 144 13.60 -34.35 11.38
C GLY A 144 14.97 -33.88 11.88
N GLY A 145 15.19 -33.99 13.19
CA GLY A 145 16.46 -33.62 13.83
C GLY A 145 16.31 -32.37 14.68
N GLY A 146 17.39 -31.62 14.89
CA GLY A 146 17.34 -30.45 15.75
C GLY A 146 18.60 -29.59 15.81
N ASP A 147 18.58 -28.57 16.66
CA ASP A 147 19.64 -27.57 16.80
C ASP A 147 20.04 -26.95 15.43
N VAL A 148 19.02 -26.62 14.61
CA VAL A 148 19.21 -26.09 13.24
C VAL A 148 19.06 -24.57 13.23
N VAL A 149 20.08 -23.86 12.76
CA VAL A 149 20.17 -22.40 12.82
C VAL A 149 20.31 -21.80 11.42
N PHE A 150 19.48 -20.81 11.11
CA PHE A 150 19.63 -19.90 9.97
C PHE A 150 19.82 -18.49 10.51
N GLU A 151 21.03 -17.93 10.40
CA GLU A 151 21.38 -16.61 10.93
C GLU A 151 21.96 -15.64 9.88
N ASN A 152 21.51 -14.38 9.91
CA ASN A 152 22.07 -13.28 9.10
C ASN A 152 22.09 -13.56 7.57
N ASN A 153 21.18 -14.38 7.04
CA ASN A 153 21.15 -14.74 5.62
C ASN A 153 20.16 -13.86 4.83
N ALA A 154 20.34 -13.78 3.51
CA ALA A 154 19.39 -13.16 2.59
C ALA A 154 18.68 -14.21 1.73
N PHE A 155 17.34 -14.26 1.75
CA PHE A 155 16.50 -15.13 0.92
C PHE A 155 15.69 -14.28 -0.05
N THR A 156 15.79 -14.55 -1.35
CA THR A 156 15.09 -13.70 -2.34
C THR A 156 14.66 -14.43 -3.62
N HIS A 157 13.58 -13.96 -4.26
CA HIS A 157 13.08 -14.44 -5.56
C HIS A 157 12.67 -15.93 -5.52
N LEU A 158 11.96 -16.35 -4.47
CA LEU A 158 11.61 -17.76 -4.19
C LEU A 158 10.10 -17.98 -4.08
N GLN A 159 9.64 -19.22 -4.23
CA GLN A 159 8.25 -19.57 -3.91
C GLN A 159 8.07 -19.63 -2.39
N HIS A 160 9.06 -20.23 -1.72
CA HIS A 160 9.14 -20.33 -0.27
C HIS A 160 10.60 -20.32 0.19
N ALA A 161 10.92 -19.53 1.21
CA ALA A 161 12.30 -19.37 1.67
C ALA A 161 12.78 -20.56 2.52
N LEU A 162 12.08 -20.85 3.61
CA LEU A 162 12.47 -21.89 4.56
C LEU A 162 11.27 -22.73 5.02
N THR A 163 11.46 -24.04 5.18
CA THR A 163 10.46 -24.96 5.71
C THR A 163 11.06 -25.91 6.74
N LEU A 164 10.55 -25.88 7.96
CA LEU A 164 10.96 -26.70 9.11
C LEU A 164 9.83 -27.68 9.46
N SER A 165 10.11 -28.99 9.42
CA SER A 165 9.12 -30.05 9.65
C SER A 165 9.64 -31.12 10.61
N ASP A 166 8.91 -31.43 11.69
CA ASP A 166 9.34 -32.42 12.70
C ASP A 166 10.72 -32.09 13.34
N VAL A 167 10.98 -30.80 13.68
CA VAL A 167 12.30 -30.30 14.17
C VAL A 167 12.24 -29.83 15.63
N THR A 168 13.31 -30.03 16.39
CA THR A 168 13.47 -29.51 17.77
C THR A 168 14.63 -28.50 17.87
N GLY A 169 14.51 -27.42 18.65
CA GLY A 169 15.66 -26.52 18.90
C GLY A 169 16.06 -25.67 17.69
N ALA A 170 15.11 -25.28 16.82
CA ALA A 170 15.43 -24.51 15.62
C ALA A 170 15.48 -22.99 15.88
N THR A 171 16.34 -22.28 15.16
CA THR A 171 16.44 -20.81 15.24
C THR A 171 16.53 -20.20 13.85
N VAL A 172 15.63 -19.27 13.54
CA VAL A 172 15.64 -18.47 12.31
C VAL A 172 15.78 -17.02 12.74
N ARG A 173 16.98 -16.44 12.62
CA ARG A 173 17.24 -15.10 13.16
C ARG A 173 18.01 -14.13 12.29
N ASN A 174 17.66 -12.85 12.39
CA ASN A 174 18.31 -11.74 11.66
C ASN A 174 18.37 -11.94 10.13
N ASN A 175 17.50 -12.75 9.54
CA ASN A 175 17.50 -12.99 8.10
C ASN A 175 16.70 -11.92 7.37
N ASP A 176 17.15 -11.55 6.18
CA ASP A 176 16.42 -10.74 5.22
C ASP A 176 15.65 -11.67 4.27
N ILE A 177 14.34 -11.46 4.12
CA ILE A 177 13.44 -12.34 3.37
C ILE A 177 12.54 -11.48 2.49
N SER A 178 12.72 -11.56 1.16
CA SER A 178 12.03 -10.68 0.22
C SER A 178 11.68 -11.32 -1.10
N HIS A 179 10.81 -10.69 -1.89
CA HIS A 179 10.48 -11.12 -3.25
C HIS A 179 10.00 -12.59 -3.32
N ILE A 180 9.14 -12.97 -2.37
CA ILE A 180 8.59 -14.33 -2.24
C ILE A 180 7.20 -14.41 -2.88
N THR A 181 6.87 -15.48 -3.62
CA THR A 181 5.54 -15.72 -4.24
C THR A 181 4.68 -16.72 -3.43
N GLY A 182 4.73 -16.58 -2.11
CA GLY A 182 4.15 -17.55 -1.19
C GLY A 182 4.69 -17.40 0.23
N ASP A 183 4.63 -18.47 1.01
CA ASP A 183 5.02 -18.46 2.42
C ASP A 183 6.52 -18.24 2.66
N GLY A 184 6.88 -17.36 3.60
CA GLY A 184 8.27 -17.04 3.95
C GLY A 184 8.92 -18.13 4.80
N VAL A 185 8.60 -18.15 6.10
CA VAL A 185 9.04 -19.19 7.05
C VAL A 185 7.87 -20.13 7.35
N ARG A 186 8.02 -21.40 6.92
CA ARG A 186 7.04 -22.46 7.13
C ARG A 186 7.44 -23.40 8.28
N LEU A 187 6.50 -23.63 9.20
CA LEU A 187 6.67 -24.46 10.39
C LEU A 187 5.63 -25.59 10.39
N SER A 188 6.02 -26.80 10.78
CA SER A 188 5.07 -27.91 10.95
C SER A 188 5.58 -28.97 11.92
N GLY A 189 4.99 -29.05 13.12
CA GLY A 189 5.45 -29.92 14.19
C GLY A 189 6.84 -29.53 14.68
N VAL A 190 6.97 -28.32 15.25
CA VAL A 190 8.26 -27.76 15.71
C VAL A 190 8.30 -27.61 17.23
N VAL A 191 9.41 -27.95 17.85
CA VAL A 191 9.58 -27.93 19.32
C VAL A 191 10.73 -27.00 19.70
N ASP A 192 10.58 -26.21 20.76
CA ASP A 192 11.63 -25.29 21.28
C ASP A 192 12.23 -24.42 20.15
N THR A 193 11.38 -23.72 19.40
CA THR A 193 11.75 -23.06 18.14
C THR A 193 11.57 -21.56 18.22
N THR A 194 12.53 -20.79 17.68
CA THR A 194 12.54 -19.33 17.72
C THR A 194 12.67 -18.74 16.31
N VAL A 195 11.82 -17.76 15.98
CA VAL A 195 11.91 -16.92 14.77
C VAL A 195 12.07 -15.47 15.25
N GLU A 196 13.29 -14.93 15.22
CA GLU A 196 13.60 -13.64 15.87
C GLU A 196 14.38 -12.62 15.01
N GLY A 197 14.05 -11.35 15.06
CA GLY A 197 14.86 -10.29 14.44
C GLY A 197 14.89 -10.27 12.90
N ASN A 198 14.01 -11.03 12.22
CA ASN A 198 14.02 -11.15 10.76
C ASN A 198 13.26 -9.99 10.07
N ASN A 199 13.70 -9.62 8.88
CA ASN A 199 13.11 -8.58 8.04
C ASN A 199 12.37 -9.23 6.85
N PHE A 200 11.04 -9.17 6.87
CA PHE A 200 10.17 -9.67 5.79
C PHE A 200 9.64 -8.48 4.99
N HIS A 201 10.00 -8.33 3.71
CA HIS A 201 9.59 -7.16 2.92
C HIS A 201 9.46 -7.44 1.42
N SER A 202 8.92 -6.46 0.67
CA SER A 202 8.86 -6.49 -0.81
C SER A 202 8.33 -7.82 -1.37
N TRP A 203 7.19 -8.28 -0.86
CA TRP A 203 6.57 -9.54 -1.29
C TRP A 203 6.15 -9.48 -2.75
N PHE A 204 6.33 -10.57 -3.50
CA PHE A 204 5.73 -10.72 -4.82
C PHE A 204 4.32 -11.29 -4.73
N GLY A 205 4.09 -12.22 -3.79
CA GLY A 205 2.82 -12.91 -3.58
C GLY A 205 2.30 -13.70 -4.78
N SER A 206 1.05 -14.12 -4.69
CA SER A 206 0.41 -15.02 -5.64
C SER A 206 -1.10 -14.85 -5.68
N SER A 207 -1.74 -15.47 -6.67
CA SER A 207 -3.20 -15.66 -6.60
C SER A 207 -3.49 -16.66 -5.48
N HIS A 208 -4.38 -16.27 -4.56
CA HIS A 208 -4.74 -17.07 -3.37
C HIS A 208 -5.38 -18.44 -3.67
N SER A 209 -5.67 -18.71 -4.96
CA SER A 209 -6.12 -20.00 -5.49
C SER A 209 -4.98 -20.96 -5.84
N ILE A 210 -3.72 -20.51 -5.84
CA ILE A 210 -2.51 -21.28 -6.13
C ILE A 210 -1.69 -21.54 -4.87
N ASN A 211 -1.48 -20.50 -4.06
CA ASN A 211 -0.69 -20.55 -2.84
C ASN A 211 -1.34 -19.67 -1.75
N HIS A 212 -0.92 -19.86 -0.51
CA HIS A 212 -1.05 -18.82 0.49
C HIS A 212 0.21 -17.96 0.48
N ASP A 213 0.06 -16.70 0.88
CA ASP A 213 1.16 -15.74 1.02
C ASP A 213 1.33 -15.43 2.52
N ASP A 214 1.77 -16.42 3.30
CA ASP A 214 2.00 -16.28 4.75
C ASP A 214 3.48 -15.92 5.06
N MET A 215 3.77 -14.72 5.55
CA MET A 215 5.15 -14.35 5.92
C MET A 215 5.74 -15.33 6.95
N ILE A 216 4.97 -15.70 7.98
CA ILE A 216 5.24 -16.82 8.88
C ILE A 216 4.01 -17.72 9.00
N GLN A 217 4.13 -18.97 8.52
CA GLN A 217 3.06 -19.97 8.54
C GLN A 217 3.38 -21.12 9.51
N LEU A 218 2.40 -21.56 10.29
CA LEU A 218 2.43 -22.84 10.99
C LEU A 218 1.17 -23.64 10.63
N TRP A 219 1.35 -24.89 10.19
CA TRP A 219 0.25 -25.87 10.07
C TRP A 219 0.63 -27.24 10.66
N SER A 220 -0.41 -27.96 11.09
CA SER A 220 -0.32 -29.37 11.51
C SER A 220 -0.77 -30.32 10.40
N SER A 221 -0.19 -31.51 10.33
CA SER A 221 -0.69 -32.62 9.50
C SER A 221 -0.66 -33.93 10.29
N ALA A 222 -1.59 -34.86 10.03
CA ALA A 222 -1.58 -36.22 10.57
C ALA A 222 -0.31 -37.04 10.24
N ASN A 223 0.59 -36.49 9.42
CA ASN A 223 1.88 -37.06 9.06
C ASN A 223 3.07 -36.50 9.89
N ASN A 224 2.82 -35.54 10.80
CA ASN A 224 3.84 -35.05 11.73
C ASN A 224 4.15 -36.10 12.80
N ALA A 225 5.41 -36.14 13.23
CA ALA A 225 5.87 -36.93 14.37
C ALA A 225 5.88 -36.13 15.68
N LEU A 226 5.88 -34.80 15.60
CA LEU A 226 5.89 -33.88 16.73
C LEU A 226 4.64 -32.99 16.75
N LEU A 227 4.09 -32.76 17.94
CA LEU A 227 3.15 -31.67 18.20
C LEU A 227 3.94 -30.39 18.44
N THR A 228 3.52 -29.26 17.85
CA THR A 228 4.22 -27.98 18.02
C THR A 228 4.14 -27.50 19.47
N GLN A 229 5.31 -27.21 20.06
CA GLN A 229 5.49 -26.84 21.47
C GLN A 229 6.58 -25.76 21.60
N ASN A 230 6.38 -24.76 22.44
CA ASN A 230 7.37 -23.73 22.75
C ASN A 230 7.88 -23.00 21.48
N LEU A 231 6.96 -22.38 20.74
CA LEU A 231 7.29 -21.55 19.57
C LEU A 231 7.30 -20.08 19.97
N ILE A 232 8.41 -19.40 19.71
CA ILE A 232 8.61 -17.96 19.94
C ILE A 232 8.77 -17.27 18.58
N ILE A 233 7.96 -16.25 18.30
CA ILE A 233 8.07 -15.37 17.14
C ILE A 233 8.19 -13.94 17.66
N ARG A 234 9.38 -13.33 17.56
CA ARG A 234 9.63 -12.02 18.19
C ARG A 234 10.56 -11.10 17.44
N ASP A 235 10.52 -9.81 17.75
CA ASP A 235 11.48 -8.83 17.23
C ASP A 235 11.54 -8.77 15.68
N ASN A 236 10.55 -9.32 14.96
CA ASN A 236 10.53 -9.35 13.49
C ASN A 236 9.82 -8.11 12.92
N ILE A 237 10.22 -7.73 11.70
CA ILE A 237 9.58 -6.70 10.89
C ILE A 237 8.85 -7.39 9.74
N LEU A 238 7.53 -7.20 9.63
CA LEU A 238 6.67 -7.80 8.62
C LEU A 238 6.03 -6.68 7.79
N ASN A 239 6.69 -6.31 6.70
CA ASN A 239 6.45 -5.08 5.96
C ASN A 239 5.93 -5.34 4.53
N ALA A 240 4.62 -5.28 4.35
CA ALA A 240 3.98 -5.30 3.03
C ALA A 240 3.87 -3.89 2.43
N SER A 241 4.99 -3.15 2.30
CA SER A 241 5.05 -1.83 1.64
C SER A 241 5.06 -1.93 0.11
N GLY A 242 4.09 -2.65 -0.44
CA GLY A 242 3.86 -2.82 -1.87
C GLY A 242 2.38 -3.16 -2.12
N PRO A 243 1.95 -3.31 -3.38
CA PRO A 243 0.53 -3.50 -3.71
C PRO A 243 -0.07 -4.85 -3.25
N VAL A 244 0.76 -5.74 -2.70
CA VAL A 244 0.40 -7.11 -2.30
C VAL A 244 0.32 -7.17 -0.77
N ALA A 245 -0.89 -7.35 -0.24
CA ALA A 245 -1.08 -7.70 1.16
C ALA A 245 -0.80 -9.19 1.38
N THR A 246 -0.22 -9.52 2.52
CA THR A 246 0.10 -10.89 2.92
C THR A 246 -0.65 -11.26 4.19
N GLN A 247 -0.89 -12.56 4.38
CA GLN A 247 -1.10 -13.04 5.73
C GLN A 247 0.24 -12.89 6.48
N SER A 248 0.23 -12.27 7.67
CA SER A 248 1.48 -11.91 8.35
C SER A 248 2.00 -13.06 9.22
N ILE A 249 1.35 -13.31 10.38
CA ILE A 249 1.64 -14.47 11.24
C ILE A 249 0.37 -15.32 11.31
N PHE A 250 0.38 -16.50 10.69
CA PHE A 250 -0.79 -17.38 10.61
C PHE A 250 -0.46 -18.80 11.08
N LEU A 251 -0.96 -19.14 12.27
CA LEU A 251 -0.65 -20.36 12.99
C LEU A 251 -1.93 -21.18 13.16
N ARG A 252 -2.10 -22.26 12.39
CA ARG A 252 -3.36 -23.01 12.29
C ARG A 252 -3.23 -24.52 12.54
N ASN A 253 -3.96 -25.00 13.53
CA ASN A 253 -4.01 -26.41 13.88
C ASN A 253 -5.13 -27.17 13.14
N GLU A 254 -4.88 -27.50 11.88
CA GLU A 254 -5.76 -28.35 11.04
C GLU A 254 -6.11 -29.71 11.68
N GLU A 255 -5.28 -30.20 12.61
CA GLU A 255 -5.38 -31.50 13.26
C GLU A 255 -5.82 -31.40 14.74
N LEU A 256 -6.41 -30.28 15.18
CA LEU A 256 -6.78 -30.04 16.58
C LEU A 256 -7.58 -31.21 17.21
N SER A 257 -8.45 -31.86 16.43
CA SER A 257 -9.29 -32.98 16.90
C SER A 257 -8.58 -34.34 17.00
N SER A 258 -7.38 -34.45 16.42
CA SER A 258 -6.65 -35.69 16.14
C SER A 258 -5.24 -35.72 16.76
N GLY A 259 -4.50 -34.62 16.64
CA GLY A 259 -3.16 -34.41 17.22
C GLY A 259 -3.16 -33.66 18.56
N GLY A 260 -4.23 -32.93 18.89
CA GLY A 260 -4.31 -32.06 20.07
C GLY A 260 -3.85 -30.62 19.78
N ALA A 261 -4.07 -29.72 20.73
CA ALA A 261 -3.72 -28.29 20.61
C ALA A 261 -2.20 -28.07 20.61
N PHE A 262 -1.71 -27.07 19.87
CA PHE A 262 -0.33 -26.58 20.05
C PHE A 262 -0.12 -26.11 21.50
N GLN A 263 1.11 -26.05 22.01
CA GLN A 263 1.36 -25.63 23.40
C GLN A 263 2.44 -24.54 23.44
N GLY A 264 2.27 -23.49 24.24
CA GLY A 264 3.34 -22.51 24.49
C GLY A 264 3.68 -21.72 23.23
N ILE A 265 2.77 -20.87 22.77
CA ILE A 265 2.95 -20.04 21.56
C ILE A 265 3.12 -18.57 21.99
N THR A 266 4.31 -18.01 21.80
CA THR A 266 4.60 -16.59 22.09
C THR A 266 4.83 -15.82 20.80
N VAL A 267 4.05 -14.75 20.60
CA VAL A 267 4.24 -13.77 19.52
C VAL A 267 4.42 -12.39 20.16
N GLU A 268 5.66 -11.90 20.27
CA GLU A 268 5.90 -10.65 21.00
C GLU A 268 6.91 -9.69 20.36
N ASN A 269 6.74 -8.37 20.56
CA ASN A 269 7.63 -7.33 20.05
C ASN A 269 7.83 -7.31 18.52
N ASN A 270 6.86 -7.76 17.71
CA ASN A 270 6.94 -7.67 16.25
C ASN A 270 6.29 -6.38 15.73
N VAL A 271 6.79 -5.87 14.59
CA VAL A 271 6.15 -4.79 13.81
C VAL A 271 5.52 -5.40 12.56
N ILE A 272 4.25 -5.10 12.31
CA ILE A 272 3.47 -5.58 11.16
C ILE A 272 2.84 -4.36 10.47
N TYR A 273 3.19 -4.13 9.21
CA TYR A 273 2.58 -3.12 8.34
C TYR A 273 1.98 -3.81 7.12
N ASN A 274 0.66 -3.91 7.05
CA ASN A 274 -0.01 -4.79 6.09
C ASN A 274 -1.46 -4.40 5.79
N GLY A 275 -1.99 -4.89 4.68
CA GLY A 275 -3.37 -4.70 4.23
C GLY A 275 -4.27 -5.92 4.39
N HIS A 276 -3.94 -6.84 5.29
CA HIS A 276 -4.71 -8.06 5.52
C HIS A 276 -5.10 -8.22 7.01
N PRO A 277 -6.34 -8.65 7.33
CA PRO A 277 -6.79 -8.76 8.72
C PRO A 277 -6.04 -9.82 9.55
N HIS A 278 -5.38 -10.79 8.90
CA HIS A 278 -4.50 -11.76 9.56
C HIS A 278 -3.10 -11.16 9.86
N GLY A 279 -3.07 -10.19 10.78
CA GLY A 279 -1.82 -9.65 11.34
C GLY A 279 -1.16 -10.69 12.25
N VAL A 280 -1.86 -11.07 13.32
CA VAL A 280 -1.53 -12.26 14.11
C VAL A 280 -2.76 -13.14 14.15
N THR A 281 -2.65 -14.42 13.80
CA THR A 281 -3.75 -15.38 13.87
C THR A 281 -3.28 -16.71 14.42
N ILE A 282 -3.95 -17.19 15.48
CA ILE A 282 -3.61 -18.43 16.19
C ILE A 282 -4.90 -19.24 16.37
N ASP A 283 -4.95 -20.44 15.78
CA ASP A 283 -6.10 -21.34 15.76
C ASP A 283 -5.72 -22.71 16.34
N GLY A 284 -6.28 -23.07 17.50
CA GLY A 284 -6.13 -24.38 18.16
C GLY A 284 -4.86 -24.57 19.01
N ALA A 285 -4.68 -23.75 20.05
CA ALA A 285 -3.51 -23.76 20.93
C ALA A 285 -3.85 -23.60 22.43
N ASP A 286 -3.10 -24.27 23.31
CA ASP A 286 -3.02 -24.00 24.74
C ASP A 286 -1.81 -23.09 25.03
N ASP A 287 -1.88 -22.28 26.09
CA ASP A 287 -0.78 -21.45 26.61
C ASP A 287 -0.20 -20.48 25.55
N VAL A 288 -1.01 -19.48 25.19
CA VAL A 288 -0.71 -18.50 24.14
C VAL A 288 -0.41 -17.12 24.74
N ARG A 289 0.59 -16.42 24.22
CA ARG A 289 0.96 -15.05 24.58
C ARG A 289 1.15 -14.19 23.33
N VAL A 290 0.44 -13.07 23.24
CA VAL A 290 0.59 -12.06 22.19
C VAL A 290 0.82 -10.70 22.83
N ALA A 291 2.04 -10.17 22.79
CA ALA A 291 2.41 -8.99 23.59
C ALA A 291 3.37 -7.98 22.91
N GLN A 292 3.26 -6.68 23.21
CA GLN A 292 4.12 -5.62 22.63
C GLN A 292 4.19 -5.61 21.09
N ASN A 293 3.22 -6.17 20.34
CA ASN A 293 3.26 -6.11 18.88
C ASN A 293 2.64 -4.81 18.38
N THR A 294 3.19 -4.20 17.32
CA THR A 294 2.57 -3.06 16.62
C THR A 294 2.06 -3.49 15.26
N LEU A 295 0.74 -3.46 15.07
CA LEU A 295 0.01 -3.80 13.85
C LEU A 295 -0.59 -2.51 13.27
N VAL A 296 -0.14 -2.12 12.08
CA VAL A 296 -0.53 -0.89 11.37
C VAL A 296 -1.04 -1.25 9.98
N TRP A 297 -2.13 -0.61 9.56
CA TRP A 297 -2.71 -0.81 8.24
C TRP A 297 -1.89 -0.14 7.14
N ASN A 298 -1.52 -0.90 6.11
CA ASN A 298 -1.17 -0.35 4.80
C ASN A 298 -2.40 -0.43 3.87
N PRO A 299 -3.06 0.69 3.51
CA PRO A 299 -4.19 0.68 2.60
C PRO A 299 -3.80 0.36 1.13
N GLU A 300 -2.55 0.57 0.74
CA GLU A 300 -2.07 0.27 -0.63
C GLU A 300 -1.85 -1.22 -0.87
N ALA A 301 -1.52 -1.97 0.19
CA ALA A 301 -1.38 -3.41 0.12
C ALA A 301 -2.78 -4.04 0.03
N ALA A 302 -3.04 -4.84 -1.01
CA ALA A 302 -4.31 -5.54 -1.16
C ALA A 302 -4.12 -7.03 -1.46
N LEU A 303 -5.06 -7.86 -1.01
CA LEU A 303 -5.19 -9.26 -1.42
C LEU A 303 -6.55 -9.45 -2.09
N SER A 304 -6.57 -10.03 -3.30
CA SER A 304 -7.79 -10.19 -4.11
C SER A 304 -8.57 -8.88 -4.35
N GLY A 305 -7.89 -7.72 -4.35
CA GLY A 305 -8.50 -6.40 -4.50
C GLY A 305 -9.12 -5.80 -3.24
N GLN A 306 -8.87 -6.39 -2.06
CA GLN A 306 -9.32 -5.85 -0.77
C GLN A 306 -8.11 -5.52 0.12
N SER A 307 -8.16 -4.38 0.80
CA SER A 307 -7.23 -4.02 1.87
C SER A 307 -8.01 -3.80 3.17
N ASN A 308 -7.59 -4.44 4.27
CA ASN A 308 -8.16 -4.22 5.60
C ASN A 308 -7.06 -4.18 6.68
N ALA A 309 -7.31 -3.44 7.75
CA ALA A 309 -6.34 -3.29 8.83
C ALA A 309 -6.00 -4.61 9.56
N PRO A 310 -4.73 -4.83 9.94
CA PRO A 310 -4.27 -6.06 10.59
C PRO A 310 -4.72 -6.15 12.05
N THR A 311 -5.41 -7.25 12.36
CA THR A 311 -5.94 -7.58 13.69
C THR A 311 -5.19 -8.73 14.34
N ILE A 312 -5.30 -8.83 15.68
CA ILE A 312 -4.96 -10.04 16.44
C ILE A 312 -6.19 -10.95 16.43
N ARG A 313 -6.05 -12.24 16.12
CA ARG A 313 -7.15 -13.22 16.08
C ARG A 313 -6.79 -14.51 16.81
N LEU A 314 -7.54 -14.84 17.86
CA LEU A 314 -7.36 -16.07 18.64
C LEU A 314 -8.60 -16.95 18.51
N ASN A 315 -8.43 -18.16 17.98
CA ASN A 315 -9.51 -19.12 17.74
C ASN A 315 -9.23 -20.43 18.50
N ALA A 316 -10.22 -20.92 19.26
CA ALA A 316 -10.11 -22.16 20.04
C ALA A 316 -8.85 -22.23 20.93
N VAL A 317 -8.53 -21.12 21.60
CA VAL A 317 -7.34 -20.97 22.48
C VAL A 317 -7.69 -21.17 23.95
N ASN A 318 -6.84 -21.86 24.71
CA ASN A 318 -7.04 -22.08 26.15
C ASN A 318 -5.79 -21.68 26.98
N GLY A 319 -5.93 -20.62 27.78
CA GLY A 319 -4.81 -19.87 28.34
C GLY A 319 -4.31 -18.87 27.29
N ALA A 320 -4.64 -17.59 27.47
CA ALA A 320 -4.28 -16.53 26.53
C ALA A 320 -3.86 -15.25 27.27
N GLU A 321 -2.66 -14.74 27.03
CA GLU A 321 -2.21 -13.40 27.42
C GLU A 321 -2.24 -12.48 26.19
N VAL A 322 -3.01 -11.38 26.23
CA VAL A 322 -3.03 -10.35 25.17
C VAL A 322 -2.68 -9.00 25.79
N LEU A 323 -1.41 -8.61 25.68
CA LEU A 323 -0.84 -7.57 26.54
C LEU A 323 -0.14 -6.46 25.75
N ASN A 324 -0.53 -5.21 25.97
CA ASN A 324 0.20 -4.03 25.49
C ASN A 324 0.47 -4.03 23.96
N ASN A 325 -0.44 -4.57 23.15
CA ASN A 325 -0.29 -4.50 21.68
C ASN A 325 -0.83 -3.17 21.15
N VAL A 326 -0.48 -2.80 19.92
CA VAL A 326 -1.08 -1.70 19.17
C VAL A 326 -1.72 -2.31 17.93
N THR A 327 -3.03 -2.17 17.74
CA THR A 327 -3.79 -2.79 16.64
C THR A 327 -5.17 -2.15 16.50
N THR A 328 -5.82 -2.30 15.35
CA THR A 328 -7.24 -1.91 15.19
C THR A 328 -8.21 -2.82 15.94
N GLY A 329 -7.79 -4.02 16.36
CA GLY A 329 -8.64 -4.85 17.22
C GLY A 329 -8.15 -6.26 17.51
N VAL A 330 -8.77 -6.86 18.52
CA VAL A 330 -8.57 -8.25 18.96
C VAL A 330 -9.86 -9.04 18.72
N VAL A 331 -9.79 -10.10 17.91
CA VAL A 331 -10.91 -11.00 17.60
C VAL A 331 -10.73 -12.31 18.36
N LEU A 332 -11.76 -12.74 19.07
CA LEU A 332 -11.71 -13.88 19.98
C LEU A 332 -12.87 -14.84 19.68
N ASP A 333 -12.58 -16.08 19.25
CA ASP A 333 -13.57 -17.15 19.15
C ASP A 333 -13.13 -18.39 19.94
N GLY A 334 -14.03 -18.99 20.71
CA GLY A 334 -13.74 -20.17 21.54
C GLY A 334 -12.66 -20.00 22.61
N VAL A 335 -12.21 -18.77 22.90
CA VAL A 335 -11.09 -18.49 23.82
C VAL A 335 -11.50 -18.67 25.29
N THR A 336 -10.68 -19.35 26.08
CA THR A 336 -10.85 -19.51 27.54
C THR A 336 -9.57 -19.17 28.30
N GLY A 337 -9.69 -18.61 29.52
CA GLY A 337 -8.53 -18.25 30.33
C GLY A 337 -7.74 -17.06 29.77
N LEU A 338 -8.45 -16.03 29.31
CA LEU A 338 -7.88 -14.79 28.79
C LEU A 338 -7.48 -13.83 29.92
N GLU A 339 -6.25 -13.33 29.87
CA GLU A 339 -5.78 -12.13 30.55
C GLU A 339 -5.43 -11.07 29.49
N GLU A 340 -6.23 -10.01 29.40
CA GLU A 340 -6.07 -8.93 28.42
C GLU A 340 -5.89 -7.59 29.14
N SER A 341 -4.86 -6.82 28.76
CA SER A 341 -4.63 -5.48 29.31
C SER A 341 -3.67 -4.64 28.46
N GLY A 342 -3.80 -3.31 28.54
CA GLY A 342 -2.83 -2.36 27.96
C GLY A 342 -2.79 -2.26 26.42
N THR A 343 -3.54 -3.10 25.69
CA THR A 343 -3.69 -2.96 24.23
C THR A 343 -4.26 -1.59 23.88
N LEU A 344 -3.56 -0.86 23.01
CA LEU A 344 -3.96 0.43 22.46
C LEU A 344 -4.65 0.21 21.11
N ALA A 345 -5.86 0.75 20.96
CA ALA A 345 -6.56 0.77 19.68
C ALA A 345 -5.88 1.76 18.71
N VAL A 346 -5.92 1.46 17.42
CA VAL A 346 -5.62 2.42 16.35
C VAL A 346 -6.89 2.61 15.53
N VAL A 347 -7.24 3.86 15.24
CA VAL A 347 -8.43 4.26 14.49
C VAL A 347 -8.03 4.95 13.18
N TYR A 348 -8.82 4.78 12.14
CA TYR A 348 -8.49 5.18 10.76
C TYR A 348 -9.61 5.97 10.07
N ASP A 349 -10.81 5.97 10.67
CA ASP A 349 -12.08 6.47 10.14
C ASP A 349 -12.51 7.80 10.77
N ASP A 350 -12.25 8.04 12.07
CA ASP A 350 -12.28 9.40 12.64
C ASP A 350 -10.85 9.97 12.78
N PRO A 351 -10.48 11.04 12.05
CA PRO A 351 -9.19 11.72 12.19
C PRO A 351 -9.05 12.55 13.47
N ASN A 352 -10.12 12.73 14.28
CA ASN A 352 -10.13 13.58 15.47
C ASN A 352 -9.90 12.81 16.78
N GLU A 353 -9.96 11.48 16.77
CA GLU A 353 -9.72 10.67 17.97
C GLU A 353 -8.28 10.80 18.50
N GLU A 354 -8.12 10.71 19.82
CA GLU A 354 -6.80 10.58 20.47
C GLU A 354 -6.09 9.27 20.07
N THR A 355 -6.86 8.30 19.57
CA THR A 355 -6.45 6.98 19.03
C THR A 355 -6.35 6.93 17.49
N ALA A 356 -6.57 8.03 16.79
CA ALA A 356 -6.40 8.11 15.33
C ALA A 356 -4.93 7.84 14.92
N VAL A 357 -4.72 7.18 13.77
CA VAL A 357 -3.38 6.78 13.31
C VAL A 357 -2.39 7.96 13.24
N GLN A 358 -2.84 9.14 12.81
CA GLN A 358 -2.07 10.39 12.74
C GLN A 358 -1.99 11.16 14.08
N ALA A 359 -2.76 10.78 15.10
CA ALA A 359 -2.56 11.26 16.47
C ALA A 359 -1.49 10.44 17.20
N LEU A 360 -1.44 9.12 16.93
CA LEU A 360 -0.51 8.17 17.55
C LEU A 360 0.87 8.18 16.88
N PHE A 361 0.93 8.10 15.55
CA PHE A 361 2.14 7.85 14.76
C PHE A 361 2.61 9.08 14.00
N ALA A 362 3.91 9.18 13.75
CA ALA A 362 4.50 10.31 13.03
C ALA A 362 3.93 10.43 11.61
N ASN A 363 3.99 9.33 10.83
CA ASN A 363 3.68 9.33 9.40
C ASN A 363 3.10 7.98 8.88
N ALA A 364 2.42 7.21 9.73
CA ALA A 364 2.02 5.82 9.43
C ALA A 364 0.89 5.62 8.40
N ALA A 365 0.45 6.67 7.69
CA ALA A 365 -0.72 6.65 6.80
C ALA A 365 -0.45 7.07 5.35
N THR A 366 0.78 7.47 4.99
CA THR A 366 1.04 8.15 3.70
C THR A 366 1.28 7.25 2.49
N GLY A 367 1.15 5.93 2.64
CA GLY A 367 1.50 4.98 1.59
C GLY A 367 3.01 4.91 1.30
N GLY A 368 3.37 4.11 0.29
CA GLY A 368 4.73 3.91 -0.18
C GLY A 368 5.60 3.01 0.70
N ALA A 369 6.92 3.10 0.48
CA ALA A 369 7.93 2.33 1.18
C ALA A 369 8.09 2.80 2.63
N LEU A 370 7.54 2.04 3.58
CA LEU A 370 7.60 2.32 5.01
C LEU A 370 9.05 2.36 5.52
N ASP A 371 9.39 3.46 6.19
CA ASP A 371 10.50 3.51 7.15
C ASP A 371 9.93 3.26 8.56
N LEU A 372 10.63 2.52 9.42
CA LEU A 372 10.23 2.37 10.83
C LEU A 372 10.17 3.71 11.57
N VAL A 373 10.88 4.72 11.09
CA VAL A 373 10.79 6.11 11.55
C VAL A 373 9.40 6.72 11.30
N ASP A 374 8.67 6.34 10.25
CA ASP A 374 7.29 6.78 10.03
C ASP A 374 6.35 6.25 11.13
N LEU A 375 6.66 5.07 11.70
CA LEU A 375 5.92 4.48 12.82
C LEU A 375 6.36 5.01 14.20
N ARG A 376 7.24 6.02 14.29
CA ARG A 376 7.59 6.64 15.57
C ARG A 376 6.33 7.20 16.24
N ALA A 377 6.18 6.98 17.55
CA ALA A 377 5.17 7.65 18.35
C ALA A 377 5.30 9.19 18.31
N ARG A 378 4.18 9.91 18.12
CA ARG A 378 4.17 11.38 18.23
C ARG A 378 4.43 11.81 19.69
N PRO A 379 5.26 12.83 19.94
CA PRO A 379 5.51 13.32 21.30
C PRO A 379 4.21 13.76 22.00
N GLY A 380 3.97 13.24 23.21
CA GLY A 380 2.75 13.48 23.98
C GLY A 380 1.54 12.61 23.63
N SER A 381 1.65 11.69 22.66
CA SER A 381 0.56 10.78 22.27
C SER A 381 0.24 9.69 23.30
N LEU A 382 -0.92 9.04 23.16
CA LEU A 382 -1.24 7.81 23.90
C LEU A 382 -0.24 6.67 23.57
N LEU A 383 0.33 6.64 22.36
CA LEU A 383 1.34 5.64 22.00
C LEU A 383 2.64 5.84 22.78
N GLU A 384 3.14 7.08 22.90
CA GLU A 384 4.33 7.40 23.72
C GLU A 384 4.12 7.10 25.21
N THR A 385 2.89 7.26 25.72
CA THR A 385 2.61 7.25 27.17
C THR A 385 1.99 5.95 27.71
N SER A 386 1.43 5.10 26.84
CA SER A 386 0.83 3.80 27.23
C SER A 386 1.85 2.71 27.53
N GLY A 387 3.01 2.73 26.86
CA GLY A 387 3.96 1.61 26.83
C GLY A 387 3.49 0.43 25.96
N ALA A 388 2.48 0.64 25.12
CA ALA A 388 2.00 -0.35 24.16
C ALA A 388 2.82 -0.34 22.86
N GLY A 389 2.87 -1.48 22.20
CA GLY A 389 3.54 -1.66 20.90
C GLY A 389 4.99 -2.11 21.02
N SER A 390 5.66 -2.17 19.87
CA SER A 390 6.99 -2.76 19.73
C SER A 390 8.11 -1.76 20.01
N ASP A 391 9.06 -2.19 20.86
CA ASP A 391 10.31 -1.49 21.14
C ASP A 391 11.19 -1.32 19.89
N LEU A 392 10.99 -2.14 18.83
CA LEU A 392 11.73 -1.99 17.56
C LEU A 392 11.60 -0.58 16.99
N ILE A 393 10.39 -0.01 17.05
CA ILE A 393 10.07 1.36 16.61
C ILE A 393 10.91 2.38 17.39
N ALA A 394 11.04 2.21 18.71
CA ALA A 394 11.89 3.06 19.53
C ALA A 394 13.37 2.90 19.16
N THR A 395 13.86 1.66 19.01
CA THR A 395 15.27 1.40 18.68
C THR A 395 15.69 1.92 17.31
N ALA A 396 14.80 1.98 16.32
CA ALA A 396 15.07 2.63 15.03
C ALA A 396 15.53 4.09 15.20
N THR A 397 14.93 4.80 16.18
CA THR A 397 15.26 6.20 16.50
C THR A 397 16.53 6.40 17.35
N GLU A 398 17.14 5.32 17.85
CA GLU A 398 18.41 5.37 18.62
C GLU A 398 19.66 5.55 17.74
N THR A 399 19.53 5.42 16.42
CA THR A 399 20.61 5.64 15.46
C THR A 399 21.17 7.08 15.58
N PRO A 400 22.49 7.27 15.83
CA PRO A 400 23.09 8.60 15.95
C PRO A 400 23.02 9.41 14.66
N GLY A 401 22.95 10.73 14.81
CA GLY A 401 22.88 11.71 13.72
C GLY A 401 21.54 12.44 13.63
N VAL A 402 21.25 13.00 12.46
CA VAL A 402 20.00 13.73 12.12
C VAL A 402 19.06 12.81 11.33
N HIS A 403 17.76 12.89 11.62
CA HIS A 403 16.70 12.14 10.95
C HIS A 403 15.61 13.08 10.46
N ALA A 404 15.40 13.12 9.15
CA ALA A 404 14.29 13.85 8.55
C ALA A 404 13.01 13.01 8.68
N VAL A 405 11.96 13.63 9.21
CA VAL A 405 10.61 13.07 9.27
C VAL A 405 9.69 14.07 8.58
N LEU A 406 8.94 13.56 7.60
CA LEU A 406 7.94 14.30 6.83
C LEU A 406 6.59 13.70 7.21
N SER A 407 5.66 14.52 7.69
CA SER A 407 4.23 14.17 7.67
C SER A 407 3.46 15.08 6.74
N GLN A 408 2.42 14.55 6.10
CA GLN A 408 1.55 15.28 5.18
C GLN A 408 0.08 15.03 5.52
N ASP A 409 -0.72 16.10 5.53
CA ASP A 409 -2.15 16.07 5.81
C ASP A 409 -2.90 16.83 4.70
N VAL A 410 -3.84 16.17 4.01
CA VAL A 410 -4.66 16.80 2.95
C VAL A 410 -5.76 17.64 3.60
N ALA A 411 -5.98 18.86 3.10
CA ALA A 411 -6.99 19.75 3.67
C ALA A 411 -8.42 19.29 3.31
N ILE A 412 -9.22 18.98 4.32
CA ILE A 412 -10.63 18.51 4.21
C ILE A 412 -11.51 19.42 3.32
N GLN A 413 -11.17 20.70 3.20
CA GLN A 413 -11.92 21.70 2.42
C GLN A 413 -11.38 21.93 0.99
N ASN A 414 -10.21 21.36 0.64
CA ASN A 414 -9.61 21.44 -0.68
C ASN A 414 -8.57 20.32 -0.83
N SER A 415 -8.91 19.25 -1.56
CA SER A 415 -8.07 18.07 -1.75
C SER A 415 -6.73 18.34 -2.47
N PHE A 416 -6.62 19.49 -3.17
CA PHE A 416 -5.39 19.95 -3.81
C PHE A 416 -4.45 20.71 -2.86
N LEU A 417 -4.92 21.11 -1.67
CA LEU A 417 -4.11 21.79 -0.66
C LEU A 417 -3.59 20.77 0.35
N VAL A 418 -2.27 20.63 0.43
CA VAL A 418 -1.62 19.69 1.36
C VAL A 418 -0.73 20.44 2.33
N HIS A 419 -0.89 20.13 3.62
CA HIS A 419 -0.09 20.64 4.72
C HIS A 419 1.05 19.66 5.01
N TYR A 420 2.28 20.18 5.08
CA TYR A 420 3.49 19.40 5.36
C TYR A 420 4.13 19.89 6.66
N ASP A 421 4.63 18.95 7.45
CA ASP A 421 5.30 19.23 8.72
C ASP A 421 6.62 18.44 8.83
N ALA A 422 7.69 19.15 9.16
CA ALA A 422 9.02 18.60 9.45
C ALA A 422 9.37 18.65 10.95
N THR A 423 8.52 19.19 11.82
CA THR A 423 8.82 19.37 13.27
C THR A 423 8.97 18.07 14.05
N LEU A 424 8.47 16.95 13.51
CA LEU A 424 8.70 15.59 14.01
C LEU A 424 10.14 15.08 13.73
N SER A 425 10.90 15.76 12.87
CA SER A 425 12.31 15.49 12.61
C SER A 425 13.15 15.63 13.88
N PHE A 426 14.18 14.80 14.02
CA PHE A 426 14.89 14.63 15.29
C PHE A 426 16.39 14.34 15.10
N GLN A 427 17.08 14.19 16.22
CA GLN A 427 18.49 13.83 16.28
C GLN A 427 18.72 12.81 17.40
N ASN A 428 19.77 11.99 17.28
CA ASN A 428 20.41 11.23 18.38
C ASN A 428 19.46 10.70 19.49
N ALA A 429 18.89 9.50 19.32
CA ALA A 429 17.95 8.89 20.27
C ALA A 429 16.68 9.73 20.51
N GLY A 430 15.97 10.03 19.41
CA GLY A 430 14.65 10.68 19.43
C GLY A 430 14.62 12.15 19.90
N LEU A 431 15.75 12.75 20.26
CA LEU A 431 15.82 14.11 20.82
C LEU A 431 15.38 15.17 19.79
N PRO A 432 14.63 16.22 20.20
CA PRO A 432 14.29 17.32 19.31
C PRO A 432 15.51 17.98 18.66
N LEU A 433 15.35 18.45 17.43
CA LEU A 433 16.35 19.24 16.72
C LEU A 433 16.70 20.54 17.49
N PRO A 434 17.92 21.09 17.32
CA PRO A 434 18.25 22.39 17.88
C PRO A 434 17.52 23.51 17.13
N GLU A 435 17.31 24.66 17.80
CA GLU A 435 16.77 25.90 17.19
C GLU A 435 17.58 26.40 15.97
N THR A 436 18.78 25.87 15.75
CA THR A 436 19.67 26.18 14.62
C THR A 436 19.57 25.15 13.47
N ALA A 437 18.59 24.26 13.49
CA ALA A 437 18.31 23.38 12.36
C ALA A 437 17.72 24.17 11.17
N SER A 438 17.91 23.65 9.96
CA SER A 438 17.37 24.23 8.73
C SER A 438 16.75 23.17 7.84
N PHE A 439 15.59 23.50 7.27
CA PHE A 439 14.78 22.65 6.41
C PHE A 439 14.91 23.12 4.95
N LEU A 440 14.82 22.19 4.01
CA LEU A 440 14.65 22.47 2.59
C LEU A 440 13.65 21.47 2.00
N TRP A 441 12.48 21.97 1.64
CA TRP A 441 11.48 21.26 0.86
C TRP A 441 11.73 21.45 -0.63
N THR A 442 11.57 20.39 -1.40
CA THR A 442 11.50 20.40 -2.87
C THR A 442 10.26 19.64 -3.31
N PHE A 443 9.39 20.30 -4.07
CA PHE A 443 8.15 19.73 -4.59
C PHE A 443 8.31 19.36 -6.08
N ALA A 444 7.41 18.51 -6.59
CA ALA A 444 7.48 17.97 -7.95
C ALA A 444 7.28 19.02 -9.07
N ASP A 445 6.66 20.15 -8.77
CA ASP A 445 6.53 21.32 -9.66
C ASP A 445 7.85 22.12 -9.80
N GLY A 446 8.84 21.84 -8.95
CA GLY A 446 10.10 22.58 -8.85
C GLY A 446 10.08 23.75 -7.86
N SER A 447 8.98 23.96 -7.13
CA SER A 447 8.93 24.90 -6.02
C SER A 447 9.71 24.38 -4.80
N THR A 448 10.06 25.30 -3.90
CA THR A 448 10.85 24.99 -2.70
C THR A 448 10.41 25.86 -1.51
N SER A 449 10.67 25.38 -0.29
CA SER A 449 10.43 26.12 0.96
C SER A 449 11.50 25.81 1.99
N THR A 450 11.72 26.71 2.95
CA THR A 450 12.64 26.53 4.08
C THR A 450 11.96 26.60 5.46
N GLU A 451 10.63 26.77 5.48
CA GLU A 451 9.85 26.78 6.72
C GLU A 451 9.69 25.34 7.27
N PRO A 452 9.59 25.15 8.60
CA PRO A 452 9.39 23.82 9.20
C PRO A 452 8.02 23.23 8.89
N THR A 453 7.02 24.08 8.64
CA THR A 453 5.67 23.72 8.20
C THR A 453 5.34 24.46 6.91
N VAL A 454 4.73 23.78 5.95
CA VAL A 454 4.42 24.32 4.62
C VAL A 454 2.98 23.98 4.26
N SER A 455 2.32 24.86 3.52
CA SER A 455 1.06 24.54 2.83
C SER A 455 1.30 24.74 1.34
N HIS A 456 1.12 23.69 0.55
CA HIS A 456 1.39 23.69 -0.88
C HIS A 456 0.10 23.30 -1.61
N LEU A 457 -0.24 24.06 -2.66
CA LEU A 457 -1.41 23.86 -3.49
C LEU A 457 -0.95 23.25 -4.81
N TYR A 458 -1.55 22.14 -5.21
CA TYR A 458 -1.31 21.48 -6.48
C TYR A 458 -2.29 21.97 -7.55
N ASP A 459 -1.80 22.16 -8.77
CA ASP A 459 -2.62 22.57 -9.92
C ASP A 459 -3.32 21.38 -10.63
N ALA A 460 -3.02 20.13 -10.22
CA ALA A 460 -3.52 18.91 -10.86
C ALA A 460 -3.57 17.74 -9.88
N THR A 461 -4.37 16.72 -10.20
CA THR A 461 -4.41 15.43 -9.51
C THR A 461 -3.24 14.52 -9.92
N GLY A 462 -2.79 13.65 -9.03
CA GLY A 462 -1.76 12.64 -9.31
C GLY A 462 -0.84 12.36 -8.13
N ASP A 463 0.20 11.57 -8.38
CA ASP A 463 1.23 11.20 -7.42
C ASP A 463 2.45 12.13 -7.56
N PHE A 464 2.70 12.96 -6.55
CA PHE A 464 3.76 13.96 -6.54
C PHE A 464 4.85 13.60 -5.54
N ALA A 465 6.10 13.50 -5.99
CA ALA A 465 7.24 13.29 -5.11
C ALA A 465 7.59 14.58 -4.35
N VAL A 466 7.60 14.51 -3.01
CA VAL A 466 8.00 15.60 -2.13
C VAL A 466 9.25 15.19 -1.35
N THR A 467 10.28 16.02 -1.39
CA THR A 467 11.56 15.76 -0.72
C THR A 467 11.83 16.80 0.35
N LEU A 468 12.08 16.33 1.57
CA LEU A 468 12.50 17.12 2.71
C LEU A 468 13.97 16.80 3.03
N ALA A 469 14.83 17.82 3.01
CA ALA A 469 16.18 17.74 3.55
C ALA A 469 16.27 18.53 4.87
N VAL A 470 16.78 17.88 5.91
CA VAL A 470 16.95 18.44 7.26
C VAL A 470 18.42 18.51 7.59
N THR A 471 18.91 19.69 7.99
CA THR A 471 20.31 19.90 8.38
C THR A 471 20.40 20.41 9.81
N ALA A 472 21.18 19.73 10.66
CA ALA A 472 21.48 20.17 12.03
C ALA A 472 22.89 19.71 12.43
N ASN A 473 23.55 20.47 13.31
CA ASN A 473 24.92 20.21 13.81
C ASN A 473 26.05 20.09 12.75
N GLY A 474 25.75 20.30 11.46
CA GLY A 474 26.67 20.08 10.34
C GLY A 474 26.44 18.76 9.58
N GLU A 475 25.42 17.99 9.95
CA GLU A 475 24.95 16.79 9.27
C GLU A 475 23.64 17.09 8.55
N THR A 476 23.42 16.43 7.41
CA THR A 476 22.19 16.55 6.60
C THR A 476 21.63 15.15 6.35
N ASN A 477 20.34 15.00 6.60
CA ASN A 477 19.54 13.82 6.24
C ASN A 477 18.44 14.27 5.27
N SER A 478 17.97 13.36 4.40
CA SER A 478 16.94 13.68 3.41
C SER A 478 16.00 12.51 3.23
N ILE A 479 14.70 12.81 3.16
CA ILE A 479 13.61 11.85 2.99
C ILE A 479 12.75 12.29 1.81
N THR A 480 12.26 11.33 1.04
CA THR A 480 11.29 11.56 -0.04
C THR A 480 10.06 10.71 0.22
N ARG A 481 8.87 11.30 0.05
CA ARG A 481 7.57 10.63 0.16
C ARG A 481 6.72 11.01 -1.06
N THR A 482 5.70 10.22 -1.34
CA THR A 482 4.70 10.53 -2.37
C THR A 482 3.51 11.20 -1.72
N THR A 483 3.06 12.32 -2.28
CA THR A 483 1.76 12.91 -2.01
C THR A 483 0.82 12.52 -3.13
N ARG A 484 -0.26 11.79 -2.81
CA ARG A 484 -1.34 11.52 -3.75
C ARG A 484 -2.39 12.62 -3.61
N VAL A 485 -2.69 13.29 -4.71
CA VAL A 485 -3.69 14.36 -4.81
C VAL A 485 -4.82 13.87 -5.69
N GLU A 486 -6.03 13.87 -5.16
CA GLU A 486 -7.24 13.45 -5.87
C GLU A 486 -8.21 14.63 -5.99
N THR A 487 -9.13 14.58 -6.95
CA THR A 487 -10.23 15.54 -6.99
C THR A 487 -11.28 15.11 -5.97
N ASP A 488 -11.92 16.07 -5.30
CA ASP A 488 -13.10 15.79 -4.49
C ASP A 488 -14.41 15.82 -5.30
N VAL A 489 -14.32 16.06 -6.62
CA VAL A 489 -15.42 15.90 -7.59
C VAL A 489 -15.61 14.43 -7.94
N LEU A 490 -16.74 13.85 -7.53
CA LEU A 490 -17.08 12.43 -7.69
C LEU A 490 -18.02 12.15 -8.87
N LEU A 491 -18.72 13.17 -9.35
CA LEU A 491 -19.54 13.16 -10.56
C LEU A 491 -19.69 14.62 -10.99
N ASP A 492 -19.54 14.88 -12.28
CA ASP A 492 -19.73 16.20 -12.88
C ASP A 492 -20.47 16.01 -14.20
N TRP A 493 -21.72 16.47 -14.29
CA TRP A 493 -22.53 16.33 -15.50
C TRP A 493 -23.21 17.64 -15.92
N ASP A 494 -22.93 18.03 -17.15
CA ASP A 494 -23.38 19.22 -17.85
C ASP A 494 -24.16 18.76 -19.11
N SER A 495 -25.29 19.39 -19.41
CA SER A 495 -26.17 18.98 -20.52
C SER A 495 -25.54 19.19 -21.91
N GLU A 496 -24.64 20.15 -22.04
CA GLU A 496 -23.94 20.46 -23.29
C GLU A 496 -22.88 19.39 -23.62
N ASN A 497 -22.51 18.57 -22.61
CA ASN A 497 -21.69 17.37 -22.68
C ASN A 497 -22.57 16.10 -22.48
N PRO A 498 -23.39 15.71 -23.47
CA PRO A 498 -24.57 14.87 -23.27
C PRO A 498 -24.27 13.48 -22.70
N PHE A 499 -24.56 13.32 -21.40
CA PHE A 499 -24.49 12.08 -20.62
C PHE A 499 -23.09 11.48 -20.48
N GLN A 500 -22.06 12.33 -20.46
CA GLN A 500 -20.73 11.98 -19.95
C GLN A 500 -20.53 12.57 -18.54
N ASP A 501 -19.86 11.84 -17.66
CA ASP A 501 -19.27 12.40 -16.44
C ASP A 501 -17.91 13.02 -16.79
N THR A 502 -17.74 14.32 -16.51
CA THR A 502 -16.48 15.06 -16.75
C THR A 502 -15.50 14.99 -15.58
N SER A 503 -15.84 14.29 -14.49
CA SER A 503 -14.92 13.99 -13.40
C SER A 503 -13.82 13.01 -13.82
N THR A 504 -12.79 12.84 -12.99
CA THR A 504 -11.72 11.84 -13.23
C THR A 504 -12.20 10.39 -13.10
N PHE A 505 -13.44 10.16 -12.67
CA PHE A 505 -14.01 8.82 -12.51
C PHE A 505 -14.71 8.29 -13.78
N ASP A 506 -15.08 9.17 -14.73
CA ASP A 506 -15.79 8.83 -16.00
C ASP A 506 -17.03 7.93 -15.73
N THR A 507 -17.76 8.24 -14.66
CA THR A 507 -18.97 7.52 -14.19
C THR A 507 -19.95 7.34 -15.33
N ALA A 508 -20.28 6.10 -15.66
CA ALA A 508 -21.10 5.85 -16.84
C ALA A 508 -22.57 6.21 -16.58
N LEU A 509 -23.06 7.26 -17.25
CA LEU A 509 -24.43 7.74 -17.12
C LEU A 509 -25.38 6.98 -18.07
N THR A 510 -26.62 6.78 -17.62
CA THR A 510 -27.68 6.11 -18.36
C THR A 510 -28.98 6.87 -18.23
N VAL A 511 -29.49 7.37 -19.35
CA VAL A 511 -30.83 7.94 -19.44
C VAL A 511 -31.88 6.83 -19.47
N VAL A 512 -32.96 7.00 -18.71
CA VAL A 512 -34.16 6.16 -18.76
C VAL A 512 -35.36 7.04 -19.09
N VAL A 513 -36.01 6.78 -20.23
CA VAL A 513 -37.28 7.41 -20.63
C VAL A 513 -38.38 6.34 -20.65
N ALA A 514 -39.44 6.56 -19.86
CA ALA A 514 -40.50 5.59 -19.57
C ALA A 514 -40.07 4.25 -18.91
N GLU A 515 -41.03 3.53 -18.32
CA GLU A 515 -40.79 2.22 -17.68
C GLU A 515 -40.89 1.05 -18.69
N GLU A 516 -39.82 0.78 -19.43
CA GLU A 516 -39.63 -0.50 -20.14
C GLU A 516 -38.29 -1.15 -19.74
N PRO A 517 -38.28 -2.31 -19.05
CA PRO A 517 -37.05 -2.97 -18.65
C PRO A 517 -36.40 -3.72 -19.82
N ASN A 518 -35.19 -3.30 -20.20
CA ASN A 518 -34.29 -3.86 -21.21
C ASN A 518 -34.46 -3.40 -22.68
N THR A 519 -34.83 -2.13 -22.92
CA THR A 519 -34.44 -1.47 -24.18
C THR A 519 -33.03 -0.88 -24.09
N GLN A 520 -32.22 -1.06 -25.14
CA GLN A 520 -30.99 -0.29 -25.35
C GLN A 520 -31.31 1.21 -25.53
N PRO A 521 -30.33 2.12 -25.39
CA PRO A 521 -30.54 3.55 -25.65
C PRO A 521 -31.19 3.76 -27.02
N GLN A 522 -32.21 4.63 -27.07
CA GLN A 522 -32.68 5.17 -28.33
C GLN A 522 -31.91 6.45 -28.63
N ASP A 523 -31.34 6.56 -29.83
CA ASP A 523 -30.52 7.68 -30.30
C ASP A 523 -31.31 8.99 -30.56
N ASP A 524 -32.41 9.21 -29.84
CA ASP A 524 -33.39 10.28 -30.06
C ASP A 524 -34.04 10.71 -28.72
N ILE A 525 -33.19 10.99 -27.73
CA ILE A 525 -33.58 11.54 -26.41
C ILE A 525 -33.84 13.03 -26.57
N GLY A 526 -35.08 13.47 -26.34
CA GLY A 526 -35.52 14.82 -26.66
C GLY A 526 -34.96 15.90 -25.72
N SER A 527 -34.02 16.71 -26.22
CA SER A 527 -33.74 18.03 -25.65
C SER A 527 -34.85 19.01 -26.06
N GLU A 528 -35.55 19.58 -25.06
CA GLU A 528 -36.42 20.74 -25.30
C GLU A 528 -35.57 22.01 -25.23
N SER A 529 -35.55 22.80 -26.31
CA SER A 529 -34.75 24.04 -26.34
C SER A 529 -35.40 25.10 -25.44
N GLY A 530 -34.76 25.35 -24.30
CA GLY A 530 -35.09 26.46 -23.41
C GLY A 530 -34.89 27.83 -24.08
N THR A 531 -35.35 28.90 -23.43
CA THR A 531 -35.19 30.28 -23.95
C THR A 531 -33.85 30.92 -23.54
N TYR A 532 -33.07 30.28 -22.66
CA TYR A 532 -31.87 30.86 -22.06
C TYR A 532 -30.68 29.91 -21.90
N ASP A 533 -30.92 28.60 -21.81
CA ASP A 533 -29.89 27.56 -21.92
C ASP A 533 -30.53 26.23 -22.38
N THR A 534 -29.76 25.13 -22.50
CA THR A 534 -30.37 23.79 -22.68
C THR A 534 -30.75 23.11 -21.35
N GLY A 535 -30.30 21.90 -21.05
CA GLY A 535 -30.64 21.17 -19.81
C GLY A 535 -31.58 19.98 -19.99
N PHE A 536 -31.41 18.95 -19.15
CA PHE A 536 -32.15 17.69 -19.28
C PHE A 536 -33.59 17.79 -18.77
N ARG A 537 -34.55 17.48 -19.65
CA ARG A 537 -35.98 17.52 -19.34
C ARG A 537 -36.43 16.30 -18.53
N LEU A 538 -36.79 16.52 -17.27
CA LEU A 538 -37.57 15.58 -16.48
C LEU A 538 -39.06 15.78 -16.84
N ASP A 539 -39.65 14.83 -17.56
CA ASP A 539 -41.10 14.79 -17.90
C ASP A 539 -41.95 14.02 -16.87
N GLY A 540 -41.34 13.68 -15.73
CA GLY A 540 -41.92 12.88 -14.67
C GLY A 540 -41.73 11.37 -14.87
N ASP A 541 -41.53 10.83 -16.08
CA ASP A 541 -41.13 9.43 -16.26
C ASP A 541 -39.61 9.29 -16.52
N SER A 542 -39.00 10.34 -17.07
CA SER A 542 -37.59 10.46 -17.44
C SER A 542 -36.65 10.73 -16.26
N LYS A 543 -35.39 10.29 -16.40
CA LYS A 543 -34.32 10.37 -15.39
C LYS A 543 -32.94 10.01 -15.95
N ILE A 544 -31.88 10.55 -15.32
CA ILE A 544 -30.49 10.12 -15.52
C ILE A 544 -30.08 9.25 -14.33
N LYS A 545 -29.26 8.22 -14.56
CA LYS A 545 -28.74 7.32 -13.52
C LYS A 545 -27.27 7.02 -13.72
N THR A 546 -26.49 6.95 -12.64
CA THR A 546 -25.16 6.34 -12.66
C THR A 546 -25.25 4.81 -12.81
N GLN A 547 -24.20 4.14 -13.28
CA GLN A 547 -24.14 2.69 -13.23
C GLN A 547 -24.16 2.16 -11.79
N ARG A 548 -24.45 0.86 -11.63
CA ARG A 548 -24.64 0.21 -10.31
C ARG A 548 -23.43 -0.64 -9.89
N LEU A 549 -22.52 -0.94 -10.80
CA LEU A 549 -21.38 -1.83 -10.61
C LEU A 549 -20.14 -1.13 -11.19
N GLY A 550 -19.03 -1.13 -10.46
CA GLY A 550 -17.82 -0.35 -10.78
C GLY A 550 -17.70 0.94 -9.95
N GLU A 551 -18.81 1.64 -9.75
CA GLU A 551 -18.85 2.99 -9.14
C GLU A 551 -18.73 2.99 -7.60
N ASP A 552 -17.73 2.29 -7.05
CA ASP A 552 -17.53 2.16 -5.59
C ASP A 552 -17.29 3.52 -4.89
N HIS A 553 -16.78 4.51 -5.63
CA HIS A 553 -16.59 5.90 -5.17
C HIS A 553 -17.91 6.65 -4.91
N LEU A 554 -19.07 6.14 -5.37
CA LEU A 554 -20.41 6.70 -5.12
C LEU A 554 -21.19 5.95 -4.03
N VAL A 555 -20.53 5.07 -3.28
CA VAL A 555 -21.19 4.17 -2.31
C VAL A 555 -21.04 4.63 -0.87
N SER A 556 -19.91 5.22 -0.46
CA SER A 556 -19.64 5.59 0.93
C SER A 556 -19.53 7.11 1.07
N PHE A 557 -20.27 7.70 2.01
CA PHE A 557 -20.27 9.14 2.29
C PHE A 557 -20.45 9.39 3.80
N ASP A 558 -19.41 9.88 4.45
CA ASP A 558 -19.49 10.63 5.71
C ASP A 558 -19.88 12.10 5.44
N ARG A 559 -19.53 12.61 4.25
CA ARG A 559 -19.79 13.97 3.77
C ARG A 559 -20.20 13.94 2.30
N LEU A 560 -21.06 14.88 1.89
CA LEU A 560 -21.29 15.17 0.48
C LEU A 560 -21.71 16.63 0.26
N THR A 561 -21.46 17.14 -0.94
CA THR A 561 -22.14 18.32 -1.46
C THR A 561 -22.65 18.01 -2.86
N LEU A 562 -23.94 18.21 -3.11
CA LEU A 562 -24.50 18.16 -4.45
C LEU A 562 -24.95 19.56 -4.84
N ASP A 563 -24.34 20.11 -5.87
CA ASP A 563 -24.71 21.38 -6.47
C ASP A 563 -25.37 21.10 -7.83
N LEU A 564 -26.45 21.83 -8.16
CA LEU A 564 -27.12 21.74 -9.45
C LEU A 564 -27.96 22.97 -9.77
N MET A 565 -28.27 23.14 -11.05
CA MET A 565 -29.31 24.04 -11.54
C MET A 565 -30.63 23.27 -11.72
N LEU A 566 -31.74 23.85 -11.24
CA LEU A 566 -33.08 23.28 -11.40
C LEU A 566 -34.08 24.33 -11.89
N ASN A 567 -34.97 23.92 -12.80
CA ASN A 567 -36.09 24.72 -13.30
C ASN A 567 -37.37 23.86 -13.32
N PRO A 568 -38.12 23.78 -12.21
CA PRO A 568 -39.31 22.95 -12.12
C PRO A 568 -40.54 23.61 -12.79
N ASP A 569 -41.44 22.80 -13.36
CA ASP A 569 -42.69 23.29 -13.94
C ASP A 569 -43.56 23.99 -12.87
N ALA A 570 -44.19 25.13 -13.22
CA ALA A 570 -44.92 25.96 -12.27
C ALA A 570 -46.07 25.25 -11.52
N GLY A 571 -45.77 24.84 -10.29
CA GLY A 571 -46.71 24.26 -9.34
C GLY A 571 -46.73 22.74 -9.26
N ASP A 572 -45.74 22.06 -9.85
CA ASP A 572 -45.55 20.62 -9.71
C ASP A 572 -44.86 20.23 -8.39
N ASP A 573 -44.93 18.95 -8.01
CA ASP A 573 -44.27 18.42 -6.82
C ASP A 573 -43.70 17.01 -7.07
N GLY A 574 -42.47 16.77 -6.59
CA GLY A 574 -41.77 15.53 -6.90
C GLY A 574 -40.29 15.52 -6.52
N VAL A 575 -39.67 14.37 -6.76
CA VAL A 575 -38.26 14.06 -6.45
C VAL A 575 -37.39 14.39 -7.65
N PHE A 576 -36.36 15.22 -7.44
CA PHE A 576 -35.39 15.58 -8.49
C PHE A 576 -34.01 14.96 -8.27
N VAL A 577 -33.72 14.42 -7.07
CA VAL A 577 -32.52 13.58 -6.83
C VAL A 577 -32.85 12.45 -5.85
N HIS A 578 -32.33 11.24 -6.09
CA HIS A 578 -32.49 10.08 -5.19
C HIS A 578 -31.33 9.07 -5.27
N ARG A 579 -30.75 8.73 -4.11
CA ARG A 579 -29.99 7.50 -3.82
C ARG A 579 -30.80 6.71 -2.77
N HIS A 580 -31.14 5.45 -3.06
CA HIS A 580 -31.80 4.61 -2.07
C HIS A 580 -30.87 4.28 -0.89
N GLY A 581 -31.39 4.22 0.34
CA GLY A 581 -30.58 3.97 1.55
C GLY A 581 -29.53 5.04 1.80
N GLY A 582 -29.85 6.29 1.48
CA GLY A 582 -28.98 7.44 1.53
C GLY A 582 -29.82 8.71 1.39
N PHE A 583 -29.58 9.51 0.36
CA PHE A 583 -30.16 10.85 0.24
C PHE A 583 -31.31 10.99 -0.79
N GLN A 584 -32.22 11.92 -0.54
CA GLN A 584 -33.25 12.34 -1.50
C GLN A 584 -33.53 13.83 -1.38
N ALA A 585 -33.69 14.51 -2.51
CA ALA A 585 -34.16 15.90 -2.59
C ALA A 585 -35.48 15.99 -3.37
N GLN A 586 -36.46 16.73 -2.83
CA GLN A 586 -37.78 16.88 -3.44
C GLN A 586 -38.40 18.27 -3.24
N VAL A 587 -39.17 18.72 -4.22
CA VAL A 587 -40.03 19.91 -4.13
C VAL A 587 -41.42 19.45 -3.69
N LYS A 588 -42.00 20.10 -2.67
CA LYS A 588 -43.36 19.81 -2.19
C LYS A 588 -44.41 20.74 -2.79
N LYS A 589 -45.69 20.37 -2.65
CA LYS A 589 -46.88 21.17 -3.03
C LYS A 589 -46.98 22.57 -2.39
N SER A 590 -46.18 22.84 -1.36
CA SER A 590 -45.98 24.13 -0.71
C SER A 590 -44.97 25.03 -1.44
N GLY A 591 -44.21 24.51 -2.40
CA GLY A 591 -43.02 25.16 -2.97
C GLY A 591 -41.81 25.17 -2.02
N SER A 592 -41.85 24.38 -0.95
CA SER A 592 -40.68 24.11 -0.10
C SER A 592 -39.83 22.98 -0.71
N LEU A 593 -38.51 23.03 -0.47
CA LEU A 593 -37.55 21.99 -0.80
C LEU A 593 -37.28 21.17 0.46
N GLU A 594 -37.47 19.86 0.41
CA GLU A 594 -37.03 18.93 1.45
C GLU A 594 -35.81 18.14 0.96
N PHE A 595 -34.74 18.21 1.75
CA PHE A 595 -33.56 17.37 1.61
C PHE A 595 -33.50 16.43 2.81
N ARG A 596 -33.34 15.13 2.55
CA ARG A 596 -33.19 14.11 3.60
C ARG A 596 -31.98 13.23 3.34
N VAL A 597 -31.37 12.74 4.42
CA VAL A 597 -30.23 11.82 4.41
C VAL A 597 -30.47 10.72 5.44
N GLU A 598 -30.37 9.47 5.01
CA GLU A 598 -30.47 8.25 5.83
C GLU A 598 -29.07 7.71 6.11
N THR A 599 -28.75 7.59 7.39
CA THR A 599 -27.43 7.25 7.95
C THR A 599 -27.54 6.13 8.97
N GLU A 600 -26.39 5.64 9.43
CA GLU A 600 -26.27 4.67 10.54
C GLU A 600 -26.86 5.18 11.87
N ASP A 601 -26.83 6.50 12.11
CA ASP A 601 -27.52 7.15 13.25
C ASP A 601 -29.03 7.36 13.03
N GLY A 602 -29.46 7.40 11.76
CA GLY A 602 -30.86 7.47 11.36
C GLY A 602 -31.16 8.49 10.25
N LEU A 603 -32.42 8.94 10.22
CA LEU A 603 -32.94 9.80 9.16
C LEU A 603 -32.93 11.28 9.57
N PHE A 604 -32.07 12.07 8.92
CA PHE A 604 -32.02 13.53 9.03
C PHE A 604 -32.81 14.18 7.89
N VAL A 605 -33.50 15.27 8.19
CA VAL A 605 -34.37 15.99 7.23
C VAL A 605 -34.31 17.49 7.51
N VAL A 606 -34.14 18.28 6.46
CA VAL A 606 -34.34 19.74 6.49
C VAL A 606 -35.32 20.17 5.40
N GLU A 607 -36.06 21.23 5.67
CA GLU A 607 -37.06 21.77 4.76
C GLU A 607 -36.99 23.31 4.72
N THR A 608 -36.98 23.88 3.51
CA THR A 608 -37.01 25.33 3.29
C THR A 608 -38.42 25.90 3.47
N ALA A 609 -38.56 27.23 3.48
CA ALA A 609 -39.87 27.87 3.62
C ALA A 609 -40.82 27.56 2.44
N ASP A 610 -42.14 27.62 2.67
CA ASP A 610 -43.16 27.55 1.63
C ASP A 610 -42.86 28.58 0.51
N ASN A 611 -42.91 28.15 -0.75
CA ASN A 611 -42.63 28.93 -1.97
C ASN A 611 -41.17 29.44 -2.11
N ALA A 612 -40.21 28.79 -1.46
CA ALA A 612 -38.79 29.09 -1.66
C ALA A 612 -38.25 28.60 -3.02
N VAL A 613 -38.78 27.50 -3.55
CA VAL A 613 -38.46 26.99 -4.89
C VAL A 613 -39.32 27.71 -5.93
N ARG A 614 -38.70 28.15 -7.03
CA ARG A 614 -39.32 28.98 -8.06
C ARG A 614 -39.63 28.18 -9.32
N GLY A 615 -40.92 28.04 -9.64
CA GLY A 615 -41.38 27.35 -10.85
C GLY A 615 -41.32 28.22 -12.11
N ASP A 616 -41.12 27.58 -13.27
CA ASP A 616 -40.79 28.19 -14.58
C ASP A 616 -39.54 29.12 -14.52
N GLN A 617 -38.65 28.93 -13.56
CA GLN A 617 -37.39 29.69 -13.41
C GLN A 617 -36.22 28.77 -13.04
N TRP A 618 -35.07 28.95 -13.69
CA TRP A 618 -33.79 28.40 -13.21
C TRP A 618 -33.42 28.98 -11.83
N GLN A 619 -32.95 28.11 -10.95
CA GLN A 619 -32.52 28.38 -9.59
C GLN A 619 -31.38 27.42 -9.22
N ARG A 620 -30.28 27.92 -8.63
CA ARG A 620 -29.19 27.08 -8.12
C ARG A 620 -29.58 26.45 -6.80
N ILE A 621 -29.29 25.17 -6.63
CA ILE A 621 -29.59 24.39 -5.43
C ILE A 621 -28.31 23.69 -4.99
N THR A 622 -27.78 24.10 -3.82
CA THR A 622 -26.64 23.42 -3.19
C THR A 622 -27.12 22.67 -1.95
N LEU A 623 -26.88 21.36 -1.92
CA LEU A 623 -27.30 20.43 -0.87
C LEU A 623 -26.05 19.89 -0.16
N VAL A 624 -25.84 20.28 1.11
CA VAL A 624 -24.65 19.92 1.88
C VAL A 624 -25.02 18.98 3.02
N PHE A 625 -24.21 17.93 3.20
CA PHE A 625 -24.26 17.00 4.32
C PHE A 625 -22.86 16.81 4.91
N ASP A 626 -22.76 16.99 6.23
CA ASP A 626 -21.58 16.72 7.05
C ASP A 626 -21.99 15.80 8.21
N GLY A 627 -21.47 14.58 8.25
CA GLY A 627 -21.85 13.54 9.22
C GLY A 627 -21.09 13.57 10.56
N ALA A 628 -20.31 14.61 10.84
CA ALA A 628 -19.50 14.68 12.08
C ALA A 628 -20.34 14.78 13.37
N ASP A 629 -20.09 13.93 14.37
CA ASP A 629 -20.93 13.78 15.59
C ASP A 629 -21.36 15.07 16.30
N GLU A 630 -20.43 15.99 16.60
CA GLU A 630 -20.72 17.21 17.38
C GLU A 630 -20.99 18.47 16.55
N THR A 631 -20.61 18.49 15.26
CA THR A 631 -20.66 19.67 14.39
C THR A 631 -21.36 19.45 13.05
N GLY A 632 -21.78 18.22 12.79
CA GLY A 632 -22.40 17.77 11.55
C GLY A 632 -23.76 18.40 11.32
N HIS A 633 -24.07 18.58 10.05
CA HIS A 633 -25.20 19.37 9.61
C HIS A 633 -25.70 18.94 8.23
N LEU A 634 -26.99 19.19 8.02
CA LEU A 634 -27.67 19.07 6.76
C LEU A 634 -28.14 20.47 6.36
N SER A 635 -27.75 20.95 5.18
CA SER A 635 -28.02 22.32 4.74
C SER A 635 -28.52 22.38 3.30
N VAL A 636 -29.39 23.34 3.02
CA VAL A 636 -29.91 23.66 1.68
C VAL A 636 -29.65 25.14 1.43
N TYR A 637 -28.91 25.44 0.37
CA TYR A 637 -28.75 26.78 -0.17
C TYR A 637 -29.59 26.92 -1.44
N LEU A 638 -30.19 28.09 -1.63
CA LEU A 638 -30.93 28.45 -2.84
C LEU A 638 -30.37 29.75 -3.37
N ASP A 639 -29.92 29.75 -4.63
CA ASP A 639 -29.23 30.90 -5.24
C ASP A 639 -28.03 31.40 -4.39
N SER A 640 -27.36 30.47 -3.71
CA SER A 640 -26.25 30.68 -2.75
C SER A 640 -26.64 31.22 -1.36
N GLU A 641 -27.89 31.63 -1.11
CA GLU A 641 -28.36 31.99 0.24
C GLU A 641 -28.79 30.74 1.04
N LEU A 642 -28.40 30.65 2.32
CA LEU A 642 -28.78 29.53 3.20
C LEU A 642 -30.28 29.53 3.49
N ALA A 643 -31.01 28.58 2.89
CA ALA A 643 -32.46 28.50 2.92
C ALA A 643 -33.02 27.54 4.00
N ALA A 644 -32.26 26.52 4.38
CA ALA A 644 -32.55 25.64 5.53
C ALA A 644 -31.27 25.01 6.09
N THR A 645 -31.26 24.72 7.39
CA THR A 645 -30.19 23.95 8.04
C THR A 645 -30.70 23.21 9.29
N GLY A 646 -30.04 22.13 9.66
CA GLY A 646 -30.30 21.31 10.84
C GLY A 646 -29.10 20.41 11.15
N ALA A 647 -29.05 19.82 12.36
CA ALA A 647 -27.98 18.89 12.73
C ALA A 647 -28.10 17.55 12.00
N ALA A 648 -26.96 16.92 11.71
CA ALA A 648 -26.85 15.56 11.18
C ALA A 648 -25.57 14.88 11.71
N SER A 649 -25.54 13.55 11.70
CA SER A 649 -24.38 12.76 12.14
C SER A 649 -24.36 11.37 11.47
N GLY A 650 -23.25 10.64 11.58
CA GLY A 650 -23.12 9.25 11.13
C GLY A 650 -22.98 9.07 9.61
N ASN A 651 -22.54 7.88 9.19
CA ASN A 651 -22.27 7.56 7.78
C ASN A 651 -23.52 7.20 6.99
N ILE A 652 -23.57 7.57 5.70
CA ILE A 652 -24.60 7.09 4.76
C ILE A 652 -24.37 5.60 4.45
N HIS A 653 -25.42 4.78 4.60
CA HIS A 653 -25.32 3.32 4.52
C HIS A 653 -24.65 2.81 3.23
N THR A 654 -23.60 2.02 3.39
CA THR A 654 -22.83 1.38 2.31
C THR A 654 -23.46 0.08 1.81
N ASP A 655 -24.23 -0.62 2.65
CA ASP A 655 -24.96 -1.86 2.32
C ASP A 655 -25.93 -1.70 1.12
N VAL A 656 -26.42 -0.49 0.88
CA VAL A 656 -27.46 -0.20 -0.11
C VAL A 656 -26.84 0.32 -1.41
N ARG A 657 -26.04 -0.52 -2.09
CA ARG A 657 -25.44 -0.24 -3.41
C ARG A 657 -26.52 0.01 -4.47
N HIS A 658 -26.90 1.27 -4.68
CA HIS A 658 -27.92 1.72 -5.62
C HIS A 658 -27.45 2.99 -6.34
N SER A 659 -27.66 3.06 -7.66
CA SER A 659 -27.34 4.23 -8.49
C SER A 659 -27.88 5.53 -7.88
N ILE A 660 -27.07 6.59 -7.94
CA ILE A 660 -27.57 7.95 -7.82
C ILE A 660 -28.46 8.20 -9.05
N THR A 661 -29.63 8.78 -8.82
CA THR A 661 -30.63 9.11 -9.85
C THR A 661 -30.91 10.59 -9.82
N ILE A 662 -30.78 11.26 -10.97
CA ILE A 662 -31.35 12.59 -11.20
C ILE A 662 -32.77 12.36 -11.75
N GLY A 663 -33.78 12.82 -10.99
CA GLY A 663 -35.15 12.32 -11.02
C GLY A 663 -35.43 11.25 -9.95
N ASN A 664 -36.46 10.42 -10.15
CA ASN A 664 -36.87 9.38 -9.18
C ASN A 664 -36.61 7.96 -9.68
N THR A 665 -35.87 7.16 -8.91
CA THR A 665 -35.46 5.80 -9.27
C THR A 665 -36.62 4.83 -9.55
N TRP A 666 -37.80 5.03 -8.94
CA TRP A 666 -38.92 4.04 -8.99
C TRP A 666 -40.32 4.63 -9.07
N ASN A 667 -40.48 5.92 -8.80
CA ASN A 667 -41.76 6.61 -8.98
C ASN A 667 -41.58 7.66 -10.09
N LYS A 668 -42.54 8.57 -10.21
CA LYS A 668 -42.35 9.74 -11.06
C LYS A 668 -41.29 10.69 -10.49
N SER A 669 -40.46 11.21 -11.38
CA SER A 669 -39.60 12.38 -11.13
C SER A 669 -40.47 13.63 -10.92
N LEU A 670 -39.88 14.68 -10.36
CA LEU A 670 -40.39 16.05 -10.54
C LEU A 670 -40.46 16.38 -12.04
N THR A 671 -41.44 17.18 -12.48
CA THR A 671 -41.39 17.78 -13.82
C THR A 671 -40.59 19.09 -13.81
N GLY A 672 -39.61 19.19 -14.70
CA GLY A 672 -38.72 20.34 -14.82
C GLY A 672 -37.59 20.13 -15.82
N SER A 673 -36.62 21.03 -15.84
CA SER A 673 -35.28 20.81 -16.38
C SER A 673 -34.24 20.83 -15.26
N VAL A 674 -33.12 20.13 -15.46
CA VAL A 674 -31.99 20.01 -14.54
C VAL A 674 -30.67 20.09 -15.32
N ASP A 675 -29.66 20.74 -14.72
CA ASP A 675 -28.36 21.01 -15.33
C ASP A 675 -27.25 21.24 -14.28
N ASP A 676 -26.00 21.47 -14.71
CA ASP A 676 -24.83 21.80 -13.87
C ASP A 676 -24.65 20.86 -12.64
N VAL A 677 -24.81 19.55 -12.82
CA VAL A 677 -24.91 18.60 -11.70
C VAL A 677 -23.52 18.12 -11.26
N THR A 678 -22.94 18.79 -10.27
CA THR A 678 -21.66 18.40 -9.66
C THR A 678 -21.85 17.84 -8.25
N LEU A 679 -21.37 16.61 -8.03
CA LEU A 679 -21.31 15.94 -6.72
C LEU A 679 -19.86 15.97 -6.19
N TYR A 680 -19.69 16.44 -4.96
CA TYR A 680 -18.43 16.43 -4.23
C TYR A 680 -18.48 15.44 -3.05
N GLY A 681 -17.37 14.76 -2.80
CA GLY A 681 -17.12 13.91 -1.62
C GLY A 681 -16.78 14.70 -0.35
N SER A 682 -17.15 15.97 -0.27
CA SER A 682 -16.82 16.87 0.86
C SER A 682 -17.98 17.79 1.20
N ALA A 683 -18.02 18.28 2.43
CA ALA A 683 -18.98 19.26 2.89
C ALA A 683 -18.45 20.69 2.62
N LYS A 684 -18.96 21.34 1.57
CA LYS A 684 -18.53 22.69 1.17
C LYS A 684 -19.13 23.74 2.12
N THR A 685 -18.31 24.67 2.59
CA THR A 685 -18.74 25.74 3.50
C THR A 685 -19.59 26.81 2.84
N GLU A 686 -20.36 27.56 3.63
CA GLU A 686 -21.05 28.80 3.21
C GLU A 686 -20.11 29.77 2.46
N GLY A 687 -18.82 29.83 2.83
CA GLY A 687 -17.82 30.63 2.14
C GLY A 687 -17.50 30.17 0.71
N TRP A 688 -17.52 28.85 0.46
CA TRP A 688 -17.39 28.27 -0.89
C TRP A 688 -18.65 28.54 -1.71
N VAL A 689 -19.84 28.29 -1.14
CA VAL A 689 -21.14 28.51 -1.80
C VAL A 689 -21.33 29.98 -2.22
N ASN A 690 -20.94 30.93 -1.36
CA ASN A 690 -20.96 32.35 -1.72
C ASN A 690 -19.89 32.75 -2.75
N ALA A 691 -18.84 31.96 -2.95
CA ALA A 691 -17.78 32.24 -3.93
C ALA A 691 -18.11 31.68 -5.32
N THR A 692 -18.87 30.58 -5.42
CA THR A 692 -19.36 30.03 -6.69
C THR A 692 -20.59 30.76 -7.25
N ALA A 693 -21.18 31.68 -6.47
CA ALA A 693 -22.39 32.45 -6.78
C ALA A 693 -22.35 33.36 -8.03
N ASP A 694 -21.18 33.58 -8.64
CA ASP A 694 -20.96 34.55 -9.73
C ASP A 694 -21.27 34.01 -11.14
N THR A 695 -22.44 33.37 -11.31
CA THR A 695 -22.97 32.95 -12.62
C THR A 695 -24.44 33.30 -12.78
N SER A 696 -24.73 34.53 -13.22
CA SER A 696 -25.99 34.79 -13.94
C SER A 696 -25.87 34.28 -15.38
N VAL A 697 -25.92 32.95 -15.53
CA VAL A 697 -26.01 32.09 -16.73
C VAL A 697 -26.13 32.86 -18.07
N PRO A 698 -25.22 32.68 -19.05
CA PRO A 698 -24.71 31.36 -19.51
C PRO A 698 -23.18 31.25 -19.80
N ASP A 699 -22.77 30.04 -20.21
CA ASP A 699 -21.59 29.74 -21.07
C ASP A 699 -20.19 30.30 -20.68
N ASP A 700 -19.52 29.78 -19.63
CA ASP A 700 -18.07 30.04 -19.39
C ASP A 700 -17.33 29.07 -18.45
N LEU A 701 -17.98 28.41 -17.48
CA LEU A 701 -17.33 27.93 -16.25
C LEU A 701 -16.05 27.07 -16.39
N PHE A 702 -15.91 26.27 -17.45
CA PHE A 702 -14.70 25.48 -17.71
C PHE A 702 -13.45 26.30 -18.10
N THR A 703 -13.54 27.61 -18.34
CA THR A 703 -12.36 28.45 -18.64
C THR A 703 -11.49 28.73 -17.42
N ARG A 704 -12.05 28.76 -16.20
CA ARG A 704 -11.34 29.20 -14.97
C ARG A 704 -10.34 28.19 -14.38
N PHE A 705 -10.22 27.00 -14.96
CA PHE A 705 -9.16 26.03 -14.65
C PHE A 705 -8.14 25.83 -15.79
N ALA A 706 -8.25 26.61 -16.88
CA ALA A 706 -7.06 26.90 -17.69
C ALA A 706 -6.19 27.92 -16.92
N PRO A 707 -4.86 27.78 -16.90
CA PRO A 707 -4.00 28.67 -16.13
C PRO A 707 -4.08 30.10 -16.67
N GLU A 708 -4.45 31.06 -15.81
CA GLU A 708 -4.36 32.48 -16.14
C GLU A 708 -2.89 32.89 -16.33
N GLU A 709 -2.49 33.22 -17.56
CA GLU A 709 -1.38 34.17 -17.77
C GLU A 709 -1.84 35.57 -17.34
N ASP A 710 -2.15 35.78 -16.04
CA ASP A 710 -2.50 37.12 -15.59
C ASP A 710 -1.27 38.02 -15.68
N SER A 711 -1.46 39.10 -16.44
CA SER A 711 -0.39 39.94 -16.91
C SER A 711 0.17 40.78 -15.77
N PHE A 712 1.42 40.50 -15.36
CA PHE A 712 2.18 41.41 -14.52
C PHE A 712 2.31 42.78 -15.21
N ILE A 713 1.40 43.71 -14.90
CA ILE A 713 1.47 45.11 -15.32
C ILE A 713 2.60 45.79 -14.55
N LEU A 714 3.83 45.53 -15.00
CA LEU A 714 5.01 46.28 -14.62
C LEU A 714 4.77 47.74 -14.99
N GLN A 715 4.65 48.60 -13.98
CA GLN A 715 4.59 50.04 -14.20
C GLN A 715 5.84 50.49 -14.98
N PRO A 716 5.71 51.27 -16.07
CA PRO A 716 6.84 51.66 -16.88
C PRO A 716 7.78 52.60 -16.11
N LEU A 717 8.85 52.04 -15.54
CA LEU A 717 9.90 52.77 -14.85
C LEU A 717 10.63 53.70 -15.83
N THR A 718 10.31 54.99 -15.74
CA THR A 718 10.85 56.05 -16.61
C THR A 718 12.24 56.49 -16.17
N GLN A 719 13.28 55.68 -16.43
CA GLN A 719 14.68 56.13 -16.38
C GLN A 719 15.47 55.77 -17.63
N THR A 720 16.17 56.77 -18.16
CA THR A 720 16.94 56.71 -19.41
C THR A 720 18.38 56.24 -19.13
N PRO A 721 18.95 55.30 -19.91
CA PRO A 721 20.39 55.07 -19.91
C PRO A 721 21.13 56.20 -20.67
N PRO A 722 22.35 56.59 -20.24
CA PRO A 722 23.22 57.49 -21.01
C PRO A 722 23.85 56.77 -22.22
N ALA A 723 24.48 57.53 -23.12
CA ALA A 723 24.88 57.08 -24.46
C ALA A 723 26.40 56.94 -24.68
N GLU A 724 26.79 56.10 -25.64
CA GLU A 724 28.06 56.01 -26.40
C GLU A 724 27.88 54.85 -27.44
N GLU A 725 28.42 54.81 -28.66
CA GLU A 725 28.84 55.84 -29.64
C GLU A 725 28.85 55.19 -31.06
N ASP A 726 28.71 55.96 -32.16
CA ASP A 726 28.61 55.43 -33.54
C ASP A 726 29.97 55.03 -34.18
N VAL A 727 30.07 53.82 -34.76
CA VAL A 727 31.07 53.50 -35.81
C VAL A 727 30.49 52.58 -36.90
N LEU A 728 30.54 53.04 -38.15
CA LEU A 728 30.23 52.28 -39.37
C LEU A 728 31.48 51.65 -39.98
N ILE A 729 31.42 50.38 -40.40
CA ILE A 729 32.33 49.79 -41.40
C ILE A 729 31.49 48.92 -42.38
N ASP A 730 31.87 48.99 -43.66
CA ASP A 730 31.21 48.37 -44.83
C ASP A 730 31.96 47.13 -45.32
N VAL A 731 31.25 46.11 -45.83
CA VAL A 731 31.83 44.92 -46.47
C VAL A 731 30.92 44.40 -47.60
N THR A 732 31.44 44.38 -48.83
CA THR A 732 30.79 43.85 -50.03
C THR A 732 30.95 42.33 -50.21
N PRO A 733 30.02 41.63 -50.88
CA PRO A 733 30.12 40.19 -51.13
C PRO A 733 31.12 39.83 -52.25
N ASP A 734 31.77 38.67 -52.10
CA ASP A 734 32.76 38.12 -53.05
C ASP A 734 32.12 37.07 -53.99
N PRO A 735 32.22 37.19 -55.33
CA PRO A 735 31.49 36.33 -56.27
C PRO A 735 32.39 35.40 -57.12
N ASP A 736 32.98 34.34 -56.53
CA ASP A 736 33.65 33.29 -57.34
C ASP A 736 33.62 31.89 -56.70
N VAL A 737 33.00 30.93 -57.40
CA VAL A 737 33.24 29.46 -57.49
C VAL A 737 32.03 28.84 -58.23
N GLY A 738 32.28 28.06 -59.28
CA GLY A 738 31.23 27.57 -60.19
C GLY A 738 31.06 26.04 -60.26
N SER A 739 29.82 25.63 -60.52
CA SER A 739 29.37 24.38 -61.18
C SER A 739 30.03 23.04 -60.80
N GLY A 740 29.28 22.18 -60.12
CA GLY A 740 29.53 20.73 -60.05
C GLY A 740 28.23 19.95 -59.80
N VAL A 741 28.00 18.88 -60.57
CA VAL A 741 26.84 17.97 -60.43
C VAL A 741 27.35 16.54 -60.57
N VAL A 742 26.74 15.57 -59.85
CA VAL A 742 26.54 14.13 -60.16
C VAL A 742 26.77 13.18 -58.96
N SER A 743 25.64 12.64 -58.46
CA SER A 743 25.36 11.28 -57.93
C SER A 743 26.04 10.68 -56.67
N ASN A 744 25.21 10.51 -55.63
CA ASN A 744 24.72 9.23 -55.04
C ASN A 744 25.65 8.17 -54.39
N ILE A 745 25.21 7.79 -53.17
CA ILE A 745 25.17 6.45 -52.54
C ILE A 745 26.52 5.77 -52.18
N VAL A 746 26.79 5.64 -50.87
CA VAL A 746 27.06 4.37 -50.10
C VAL A 746 27.42 4.73 -48.64
N GLU A 747 26.64 4.19 -47.69
CA GLU A 747 26.92 3.80 -46.29
C GLU A 747 27.60 4.73 -45.23
N GLN A 748 27.10 4.56 -43.99
CA GLN A 748 27.72 4.79 -42.65
C GLN A 748 27.94 6.25 -42.17
N ALA A 749 27.58 6.62 -40.92
CA ALA A 749 26.91 5.88 -39.84
C ALA A 749 26.19 6.80 -38.81
N ALA A 750 25.30 6.19 -38.00
CA ALA A 750 24.83 6.57 -36.65
C ALA A 750 24.28 8.01 -36.42
N GLU A 751 22.96 8.20 -36.23
CA GLU A 751 22.22 8.21 -34.93
C GLU A 751 22.13 9.63 -34.30
N ILE A 752 21.10 10.04 -33.54
CA ILE A 752 19.98 9.34 -32.87
C ILE A 752 18.64 10.06 -33.18
N SER A 753 17.49 9.37 -32.97
CA SER A 753 16.16 9.89 -32.55
C SER A 753 14.97 9.83 -33.55
N VAL A 754 13.78 9.63 -32.94
CA VAL A 754 12.39 9.71 -33.46
C VAL A 754 11.84 8.52 -34.27
N ALA A 755 11.02 7.70 -33.59
CA ALA A 755 10.10 6.65 -34.09
C ALA A 755 9.20 6.21 -32.89
N ILE A 756 7.97 5.68 -33.00
CA ILE A 756 6.96 5.52 -34.07
C ILE A 756 5.60 5.32 -33.37
N TYR A 757 4.49 5.76 -34.00
CA TYR A 757 3.13 5.21 -33.89
C TYR A 757 2.45 5.54 -35.25
N GLN A 758 1.76 4.68 -36.00
CA GLN A 758 1.50 3.22 -35.94
C GLN A 758 2.08 2.55 -37.24
N ASP A 759 1.50 1.62 -38.05
CA ASP A 759 0.20 0.92 -38.04
C ASP A 759 0.10 -0.31 -38.99
N PHE A 760 -1.04 -1.02 -38.90
CA PHE A 760 -1.68 -1.93 -39.89
C PHE A 760 -1.01 -3.24 -40.36
N LEU A 761 -1.32 -4.31 -39.59
CA LEU A 761 -2.01 -5.57 -40.00
C LEU A 761 -1.32 -6.78 -40.70
N LEU A 762 -1.82 -7.97 -40.26
CA LEU A 762 -1.80 -9.33 -40.85
C LEU A 762 -0.46 -10.11 -40.81
N SER A 763 -0.42 -11.45 -40.62
CA SER A 763 -1.45 -12.51 -40.77
C SER A 763 -1.23 -13.76 -39.87
N GLU A 764 -2.29 -14.56 -39.66
CA GLU A 764 -2.24 -15.93 -39.07
C GLU A 764 -1.70 -17.01 -40.04
N PRO A 765 -1.41 -18.23 -39.54
CA PRO A 765 -1.87 -19.45 -40.23
C PRO A 765 -2.29 -20.64 -39.33
N GLU A 766 -3.32 -21.40 -39.75
CA GLU A 766 -3.63 -22.76 -39.26
C GLU A 766 -2.83 -23.87 -40.01
N GLU A 767 -2.98 -25.12 -39.56
CA GLU A 767 -2.27 -26.33 -40.05
C GLU A 767 -2.55 -26.74 -41.52
N ILE A 768 -1.63 -27.52 -42.14
CA ILE A 768 -1.87 -28.95 -42.51
C ILE A 768 -0.68 -29.55 -43.34
N LEU A 769 -0.30 -30.78 -42.95
CA LEU A 769 0.43 -31.86 -43.66
C LEU A 769 1.00 -31.63 -45.08
N VAL A 770 2.29 -31.99 -45.26
CA VAL A 770 2.76 -33.25 -45.91
C VAL A 770 4.11 -33.66 -45.32
#